data_AF-A0A7R9C8S9-F1
#
_entry.id   AF-A0A7R9C8S9-F1
#
_cell.length_a   1.000
_cell.length_b   1.000
_cell.length_c   1.000
_cell.angle_alpha   90.00
_cell.angle_beta   90.00
_cell.angle_gamma   90.00
#
_symmetry.space_group_name_H-M   'P 1'
#
loop_
_entity.id
_entity.type
_entity.pdbx_description
1 polymer ?
#
loop_
_entity_poly.entity_id
_entity_poly.type
_entity_poly.pdbx_seq_one_letter_code
_entity_poly.pdbx_strand_id
1 'polypeptide(L)'
;MNNQENNQGFLEDAKEEFSDVVSEVKNELDLNDNSKKEIINSLVDTDKIVLNPTKNLYQVFADNFSKSFDKFYDDNIESKTKINEVSNKVQQEIVGLRNDISNKYKENKVGARRFANVMIIIFSFVLIGLFFVMYFPKNRKKINEYKEFEKEKSDEISEAVNLKTFLMCKAFSKYNINQIKNMLLNEYSIEYVKNINRNEIAFIQNVPHFLAFNSITKYEVRNAFLYDVLYTTKYYHDVVTSASITISTTNSNGTTTSYTITATHSEPTPYIDYEVIYTMPTNYLPGLSFRYRGTISKKELAKRRKQGKTFVCENDDFAMNFDYDFNDELKFVQYFPLVSQQKFVDFYNYFVNKGINNFPINKEDHNLYSNIYINSLATYKTSSNLIYEKIIENKSNIVASDISKYIKNSIYDSCQKIFQFLTMAYSNKSICIEVYDEMGRKYSFDYKDYKKDLNNITDNYLALVNLFSNVNVFSFRYNEFAYDKPAYFVPAKFYKTTKFIIQDINMRGWYSRNEIDAVYKSGYVINVPYVRYYDIEEPKFAIFSSHYYLQNPQALILSGVNNYVSTTIDDNELDEIIKQNNVQINQNAIDNKKELTKYLRLIDKFYKDFPLLKNCSSFCINHDILAILIDDYKVILGNSRQYSKDAITYWLEDNLD
;
A
#
# COMPACT_ATOMS: atom_id res chain seq x y z
N MET A 1 -37.15 38.01 -8.81
CA MET A 1 -36.25 38.69 -7.87
C MET A 1 -36.28 38.10 -6.45
N ASN A 2 -36.87 36.91 -6.19
CA ASN A 2 -36.93 36.33 -4.82
C ASN A 2 -36.15 35.01 -4.62
N ASN A 3 -35.20 34.64 -5.50
CA ASN A 3 -34.44 33.38 -5.37
C ASN A 3 -32.91 33.55 -5.20
N GLN A 4 -32.37 34.77 -5.25
CA GLN A 4 -30.93 35.02 -5.04
C GLN A 4 -30.59 35.38 -3.58
N GLU A 5 -31.50 36.05 -2.85
CA GLU A 5 -31.28 36.37 -1.43
C GLU A 5 -31.39 35.14 -0.50
N ASN A 6 -32.18 34.12 -0.88
CA ASN A 6 -32.32 32.90 -0.08
C ASN A 6 -31.11 31.95 -0.15
N ASN A 7 -30.28 32.00 -1.19
CA ASN A 7 -29.11 31.12 -1.32
C ASN A 7 -27.83 31.75 -0.73
N GLN A 8 -27.75 33.08 -0.66
CA GLN A 8 -26.62 33.79 -0.04
C GLN A 8 -26.73 33.78 1.49
N GLY A 9 -27.95 33.97 2.04
CA GLY A 9 -28.21 33.84 3.48
C GLY A 9 -27.90 32.44 4.01
N PHE A 10 -28.22 31.39 3.25
CA PHE A 10 -27.93 30.00 3.65
C PHE A 10 -26.42 29.68 3.71
N LEU A 11 -25.59 30.36 2.91
CA LEU A 11 -24.14 30.15 2.88
C LEU A 11 -23.42 30.92 4.00
N GLU A 12 -23.99 32.05 4.44
CA GLU A 12 -23.55 32.75 5.65
C GLU A 12 -24.05 32.03 6.91
N ASP A 13 -25.32 31.61 6.96
CA ASP A 13 -25.88 30.81 8.06
C ASP A 13 -25.12 29.49 8.23
N ALA A 14 -24.77 28.80 7.13
CA ALA A 14 -23.95 27.60 7.18
C ALA A 14 -22.49 27.87 7.59
N LYS A 15 -21.94 29.06 7.34
CA LYS A 15 -20.60 29.47 7.81
C LYS A 15 -20.62 29.82 9.30
N GLU A 16 -21.71 30.42 9.79
CA GLU A 16 -21.92 30.78 11.18
C GLU A 16 -22.20 29.53 12.04
N GLU A 17 -23.09 28.64 11.57
CA GLU A 17 -23.33 27.32 12.16
C GLU A 17 -22.05 26.45 12.12
N PHE A 18 -21.17 26.65 11.12
CA PHE A 18 -19.83 26.02 11.08
C PHE A 18 -18.83 26.63 12.07
N SER A 19 -18.86 27.94 12.31
CA SER A 19 -18.02 28.60 13.32
C SER A 19 -18.36 28.05 14.71
N ASP A 20 -19.65 27.88 14.98
CA ASP A 20 -20.14 27.30 16.23
C ASP A 20 -19.73 25.82 16.35
N VAL A 21 -19.85 25.01 15.29
CA VAL A 21 -19.38 23.61 15.27
C VAL A 21 -17.86 23.50 15.43
N VAL A 22 -17.07 24.41 14.85
CA VAL A 22 -15.61 24.45 15.03
C VAL A 22 -15.23 24.84 16.47
N SER A 23 -16.02 25.69 17.13
CA SER A 23 -15.83 26.07 18.52
C SER A 23 -16.32 25.02 19.53
N GLU A 24 -17.37 24.26 19.20
CA GLU A 24 -17.91 23.16 19.99
C GLU A 24 -16.99 21.93 19.93
N VAL A 25 -16.43 21.64 18.75
CA VAL A 25 -15.34 20.65 18.58
C VAL A 25 -14.08 21.08 19.34
N LYS A 26 -13.80 22.39 19.49
CA LYS A 26 -12.69 22.88 20.34
C LYS A 26 -12.91 22.62 21.84
N ASN A 27 -14.14 22.72 22.33
CA ASN A 27 -14.45 22.55 23.75
C ASN A 27 -14.59 21.09 24.19
N GLU A 28 -14.95 20.16 23.28
CA GLU A 28 -14.95 18.72 23.57
C GLU A 28 -13.54 18.09 23.55
N LEU A 29 -12.56 18.74 22.90
CA LEU A 29 -11.17 18.29 22.84
C LEU A 29 -10.37 18.52 24.13
N ASP A 30 -10.87 19.32 25.07
CA ASP A 30 -10.20 19.60 26.36
C ASP A 30 -10.62 18.63 27.51
N LEU A 31 -11.48 17.65 27.24
CA LEU A 31 -12.00 16.73 28.25
C LEU A 31 -12.02 15.29 27.77
N ASN A 32 -10.86 14.64 27.66
CA ASN A 32 -10.73 13.19 27.89
C ASN A 32 -9.26 12.77 28.00
N ASP A 33 -8.61 13.18 29.08
CA ASP A 33 -7.34 12.59 29.51
C ASP A 33 -7.63 11.57 30.61
N ASN A 34 -7.83 10.30 30.23
CA ASN A 34 -7.86 9.17 31.14
C ASN A 34 -7.50 7.88 30.40
N SER A 35 -6.22 7.72 30.05
CA SER A 35 -5.67 6.45 29.56
C SER A 35 -5.44 5.46 30.72
N LYS A 36 -6.51 4.80 31.17
CA LYS A 36 -6.37 3.51 31.87
C LYS A 36 -6.24 2.42 30.81
N LYS A 37 -5.11 1.71 30.80
CA LYS A 37 -4.94 0.45 30.04
C LYS A 37 -6.01 -0.55 30.49
N GLU A 38 -7.06 -0.71 29.70
CA GLU A 38 -8.01 -1.80 29.84
C GLU A 38 -7.31 -3.13 29.56
N ILE A 39 -7.55 -4.09 30.44
CA ILE A 39 -7.18 -5.48 30.22
C ILE A 39 -8.06 -5.97 29.06
N ILE A 40 -7.46 -6.17 27.89
CA ILE A 40 -8.17 -6.69 26.72
C ILE A 40 -8.53 -8.15 27.01
N ASN A 41 -9.82 -8.44 27.21
CA ASN A 41 -10.32 -9.81 27.17
C ASN A 41 -10.18 -10.32 25.73
N SER A 42 -9.19 -11.17 25.47
CA SER A 42 -8.99 -11.81 24.17
C SER A 42 -10.24 -12.53 23.70
N LEU A 43 -10.57 -12.39 22.42
CA LEU A 43 -11.64 -13.16 21.78
C LEU A 43 -11.29 -14.65 21.63
N VAL A 44 -10.00 -14.99 21.71
CA VAL A 44 -9.49 -16.35 21.49
C VAL A 44 -9.04 -16.96 22.81
N ASP A 45 -9.66 -18.10 23.14
CA ASP A 45 -9.18 -18.99 24.19
C ASP A 45 -7.99 -19.80 23.65
N THR A 46 -6.79 -19.34 23.98
CA THR A 46 -5.55 -19.89 23.45
C THR A 46 -5.40 -21.38 23.83
N ASP A 47 -5.81 -21.80 25.03
CA ASP A 47 -5.69 -23.19 25.46
C ASP A 47 -6.53 -24.16 24.63
N LYS A 48 -7.66 -23.70 24.08
CA LYS A 48 -8.54 -24.52 23.22
C LYS A 48 -8.06 -24.64 21.79
N ILE A 49 -7.14 -23.79 21.30
CA ILE A 49 -6.63 -23.85 19.92
C ILE A 49 -6.07 -25.23 19.60
N VAL A 50 -5.30 -25.82 20.52
CA VAL A 50 -4.64 -27.12 20.31
C VAL A 50 -5.63 -28.27 20.09
N LEU A 51 -6.87 -28.15 20.56
CA LEU A 51 -7.90 -29.18 20.41
C LEU A 51 -8.49 -29.15 19.01
N ASN A 52 -8.89 -27.97 18.54
CA ASN A 52 -9.48 -27.75 17.22
C ASN A 52 -9.16 -26.34 16.74
N PRO A 53 -8.06 -26.13 16.01
CA PRO A 53 -7.64 -24.79 15.60
C PRO A 53 -8.64 -24.18 14.61
N THR A 54 -9.25 -24.97 13.72
CA THR A 54 -10.24 -24.47 12.75
C THR A 54 -11.42 -23.81 13.46
N LYS A 55 -11.97 -24.47 14.49
CA LYS A 55 -13.10 -23.95 15.27
C LYS A 55 -12.69 -22.86 16.25
N ASN A 56 -11.59 -23.05 16.98
CA ASN A 56 -11.24 -22.20 18.12
C ASN A 56 -10.34 -21.01 17.76
N LEU A 57 -9.83 -20.95 16.54
CA LEU A 57 -9.02 -19.83 16.04
C LEU A 57 -9.66 -19.19 14.79
N TYR A 58 -9.71 -19.89 13.65
CA TYR A 58 -10.20 -19.30 12.41
C TYR A 58 -11.69 -18.92 12.47
N GLN A 59 -12.55 -19.82 12.93
CA GLN A 59 -13.98 -19.55 12.97
C GLN A 59 -14.31 -18.41 13.96
N VAL A 60 -13.60 -18.32 15.09
CA VAL A 60 -13.71 -17.20 16.03
C VAL A 60 -13.38 -15.87 15.34
N PHE A 61 -12.31 -15.83 14.54
CA PHE A 61 -12.00 -14.67 13.69
C PHE A 61 -13.13 -14.37 12.71
N ALA A 62 -13.54 -15.35 11.90
CA ALA A 62 -14.52 -15.15 10.83
C ALA A 62 -15.88 -14.66 11.36
N ASP A 63 -16.31 -15.17 12.52
CA ASP A 63 -17.61 -14.85 13.11
C ASP A 63 -17.60 -13.49 13.83
N ASN A 64 -16.43 -13.00 14.29
CA ASN A 64 -16.34 -11.76 15.08
C ASN A 64 -15.72 -10.58 14.34
N PHE A 65 -14.94 -10.78 13.27
CA PHE A 65 -14.18 -9.70 12.63
C PHE A 65 -15.04 -8.51 12.22
N SER A 66 -16.21 -8.76 11.61
CA SER A 66 -17.10 -7.67 11.19
C SER A 66 -17.49 -6.81 12.38
N LYS A 67 -17.84 -7.44 13.51
CA LYS A 67 -18.28 -6.75 14.73
C LYS A 67 -17.13 -5.95 15.35
N SER A 68 -15.93 -6.54 15.44
CA SER A 68 -14.73 -5.84 15.92
C SER A 68 -14.37 -4.64 15.04
N PHE A 69 -14.42 -4.81 13.71
CA PHE A 69 -14.19 -3.71 12.79
C PHE A 69 -15.24 -2.61 12.91
N ASP A 70 -16.53 -2.98 12.96
CA ASP A 70 -17.62 -2.00 13.06
C ASP A 70 -17.55 -1.24 14.39
N LYS A 71 -17.19 -1.93 15.49
CA LYS A 71 -16.89 -1.28 16.78
C LYS A 71 -15.69 -0.34 16.68
N PHE A 72 -14.56 -0.79 16.13
CA PHE A 72 -13.40 0.08 15.92
C PHE A 72 -13.79 1.34 15.12
N TYR A 73 -14.54 1.15 14.03
CA TYR A 73 -15.00 2.21 13.17
C TYR A 73 -15.89 3.21 13.92
N ASP A 74 -16.84 2.73 14.73
CA ASP A 74 -17.74 3.58 15.49
C ASP A 74 -17.06 4.29 16.66
N ASP A 75 -16.10 3.64 17.34
CA ASP A 75 -15.39 4.19 18.50
C ASP A 75 -14.28 5.18 18.12
N ASN A 76 -13.67 5.05 16.92
CA ASN A 76 -12.44 5.75 16.57
C ASN A 76 -12.57 6.73 15.39
N ILE A 77 -13.64 6.66 14.60
CA ILE A 77 -13.94 7.62 13.54
C ILE A 77 -14.98 8.61 14.07
N GLU A 78 -14.50 9.68 14.71
CA GLU A 78 -15.35 10.76 15.23
C GLU A 78 -16.34 11.27 14.18
N SER A 79 -17.53 11.69 14.62
CA SER A 79 -18.46 12.44 13.79
C SER A 79 -18.99 11.70 12.55
N LYS A 80 -19.06 10.35 12.54
CA LYS A 80 -19.63 9.54 11.43
C LYS A 80 -20.94 10.11 10.86
N THR A 81 -21.87 10.47 11.74
CA THR A 81 -23.18 11.03 11.35
C THR A 81 -22.99 12.40 10.69
N LYS A 82 -22.23 13.29 11.32
CA LYS A 82 -21.89 14.62 10.79
C LYS A 82 -21.11 14.55 9.46
N ILE A 83 -20.13 13.65 9.31
CA ILE A 83 -19.37 13.48 8.06
C ILE A 83 -20.27 12.97 6.94
N ASN A 84 -21.15 12.02 7.22
CA ASN A 84 -22.13 11.54 6.24
C ASN A 84 -23.14 12.63 5.87
N GLU A 85 -23.67 13.35 6.85
CA GLU A 85 -24.60 14.47 6.64
C GLU A 85 -23.95 15.59 5.81
N VAL A 86 -22.76 16.04 6.18
CA VAL A 86 -22.02 17.08 5.46
C VAL A 86 -21.63 16.59 4.06
N SER A 87 -21.14 15.36 3.92
CA SER A 87 -20.82 14.77 2.61
C SER A 87 -22.05 14.72 1.71
N ASN A 88 -23.22 14.36 2.25
CA ASN A 88 -24.47 14.30 1.50
C ASN A 88 -24.99 15.69 1.14
N LYS A 89 -24.92 16.65 2.06
CA LYS A 89 -25.32 18.06 1.84
C LYS A 89 -24.46 18.69 0.73
N VAL A 90 -23.14 18.53 0.83
CA VAL A 90 -22.19 19.00 -0.19
C VAL A 90 -22.42 18.31 -1.54
N GLN A 91 -22.75 17.01 -1.54
CA GLN A 91 -23.06 16.30 -2.78
C GLN A 91 -24.33 16.84 -3.45
N GLN A 92 -25.38 17.11 -2.67
CA GLN A 92 -26.62 17.70 -3.17
C GLN A 92 -26.38 19.09 -3.74
N GLU A 93 -25.54 19.89 -3.09
CA GLU A 93 -25.13 21.21 -3.57
C GLU A 93 -24.38 21.14 -4.91
N ILE A 94 -23.38 20.26 -5.03
CA ILE A 94 -22.66 20.03 -6.30
C ILE A 94 -23.63 19.64 -7.42
N VAL A 95 -24.61 18.78 -7.12
CA VAL A 95 -25.66 18.39 -8.10
C VAL A 95 -26.53 19.59 -8.47
N GLY A 96 -26.91 20.43 -7.50
CA GLY A 96 -27.65 21.67 -7.71
C GLY A 96 -26.89 22.63 -8.65
N LEU A 97 -25.63 22.92 -8.34
CA LEU A 97 -24.78 23.81 -9.14
C LEU A 97 -24.59 23.29 -10.58
N ARG A 98 -24.43 21.98 -10.76
CA ARG A 98 -24.37 21.36 -12.10
C ARG A 98 -25.68 21.51 -12.87
N ASN A 99 -26.82 21.38 -12.18
CA ASN A 99 -28.13 21.59 -12.78
C ASN A 99 -28.35 23.05 -13.18
N ASP A 100 -27.87 24.01 -12.38
CA ASP A 100 -27.93 25.44 -12.69
C ASP A 100 -27.13 25.79 -13.94
N ILE A 101 -25.92 25.25 -14.09
CA ILE A 101 -25.11 25.39 -15.32
C ILE A 101 -25.90 24.86 -16.54
N SER A 102 -26.46 23.65 -16.42
CA SER A 102 -27.26 23.03 -17.50
C SER A 102 -28.51 23.84 -17.86
N ASN A 103 -29.22 24.36 -16.86
CA ASN A 103 -30.40 25.18 -17.05
C ASN A 103 -30.04 26.53 -17.70
N LYS A 104 -28.97 27.18 -17.25
CA LYS A 104 -28.48 28.44 -17.85
C LYS A 104 -28.01 28.24 -19.29
N TYR A 105 -27.38 27.10 -19.61
CA TYR A 105 -27.00 26.75 -20.97
C TYR A 105 -28.21 26.69 -21.91
N LYS A 106 -29.31 26.08 -21.45
CA LYS A 106 -30.58 25.99 -22.19
C LYS A 106 -31.29 27.34 -22.30
N GLU A 107 -31.41 28.09 -21.20
CA GLU A 107 -32.03 29.42 -21.16
C GLU A 107 -31.32 30.40 -22.11
N ASN A 108 -29.98 30.41 -22.07
CA ASN A 108 -29.16 31.21 -22.96
C ASN A 108 -28.98 30.59 -24.35
N LYS A 109 -29.70 29.51 -24.70
CA LYS A 109 -29.66 28.86 -26.03
C LYS A 109 -28.23 28.77 -26.60
N VAL A 110 -27.25 28.47 -25.75
CA VAL A 110 -25.82 28.68 -26.03
C VAL A 110 -25.38 27.86 -27.25
N GLY A 111 -25.84 26.61 -27.36
CA GLY A 111 -25.59 25.75 -28.51
C GLY A 111 -26.12 26.33 -29.83
N ALA A 112 -27.38 26.80 -29.85
CA ALA A 112 -27.98 27.42 -31.03
C ALA A 112 -27.27 28.72 -31.42
N ARG A 113 -26.82 29.52 -30.44
CA ARG A 113 -26.06 30.75 -30.67
C ARG A 113 -24.63 30.49 -31.17
N ARG A 114 -23.96 29.44 -30.68
CA ARG A 114 -22.66 28.99 -31.21
C ARG A 114 -22.79 28.53 -32.66
N PHE A 115 -23.80 27.71 -32.97
CA PHE A 115 -24.09 27.27 -34.33
C PHE A 115 -24.41 28.43 -35.26
N ALA A 116 -25.27 29.37 -34.82
CA ALA A 116 -25.59 30.58 -35.58
C ALA A 116 -24.34 31.43 -35.86
N ASN A 117 -23.43 31.58 -34.91
CA ASN A 117 -22.17 32.30 -35.12
C ASN A 117 -21.26 31.63 -36.16
N VAL A 118 -21.18 30.29 -36.17
CA VAL A 118 -20.43 29.54 -37.20
C VAL A 118 -21.06 29.76 -38.58
N MET A 119 -22.39 29.68 -38.68
CA MET A 119 -23.11 29.93 -39.93
C MET A 119 -22.95 31.38 -40.41
N ILE A 120 -23.00 32.36 -39.51
CA ILE A 120 -22.74 33.77 -39.84
C ILE A 120 -21.35 33.92 -40.46
N ILE A 121 -20.30 33.34 -39.84
CA ILE A 121 -18.92 33.37 -40.34
C ILE A 121 -18.83 32.77 -41.75
N ILE A 122 -19.41 31.58 -41.96
CA ILE A 122 -19.41 30.88 -43.26
C ILE A 122 -20.11 31.73 -44.32
N PHE A 123 -21.29 32.28 -44.03
CA PHE A 123 -22.06 33.09 -44.99
C PHE A 123 -21.48 34.49 -45.23
N SER A 124 -20.63 35.03 -44.35
CA SER A 124 -19.97 36.32 -44.59
C SER A 124 -19.05 36.29 -45.82
N PHE A 125 -18.54 35.11 -46.20
CA PHE A 125 -17.75 34.92 -47.43
C PHE A 125 -18.60 34.98 -48.72
N VAL A 126 -19.93 34.88 -48.61
CA VAL A 126 -20.87 34.83 -49.76
C VAL A 126 -21.68 36.14 -49.88
N LEU A 127 -21.23 37.26 -49.28
CA LEU A 127 -21.91 38.57 -49.20
C LEU A 127 -23.26 38.60 -48.46
N ILE A 128 -23.99 37.48 -48.38
CA ILE A 128 -25.27 37.35 -47.65
C ILE A 128 -25.07 37.42 -46.13
N GLY A 129 -23.95 36.90 -45.61
CA GLY A 129 -23.68 36.87 -44.16
C GLY A 129 -23.40 38.24 -43.54
N LEU A 130 -23.04 39.26 -44.34
CA LEU A 130 -22.82 40.64 -43.85
C LEU A 130 -24.07 41.22 -43.16
N PHE A 131 -25.27 40.87 -43.62
CA PHE A 131 -26.52 41.27 -42.97
C PHE A 131 -26.72 40.64 -41.59
N PHE A 132 -26.13 39.47 -41.33
CA PHE A 132 -26.28 38.76 -40.07
C PHE A 132 -25.13 39.01 -39.08
N VAL A 133 -24.06 39.69 -39.50
CA VAL A 133 -22.93 40.10 -38.65
C VAL A 133 -23.40 40.94 -37.45
N MET A 134 -24.45 41.74 -37.58
CA MET A 134 -25.03 42.52 -36.48
C MET A 134 -25.55 41.65 -35.30
N TYR A 135 -25.87 40.38 -35.53
CA TYR A 135 -26.30 39.44 -34.49
C TYR A 135 -25.12 38.75 -33.79
N PHE A 136 -23.94 38.72 -34.42
CA PHE A 136 -22.73 38.13 -33.86
C PHE A 136 -22.32 38.72 -32.50
N PRO A 137 -22.25 40.06 -32.30
CA PRO A 137 -21.92 40.63 -30.99
C PRO A 137 -22.98 40.33 -29.92
N LYS A 138 -24.28 40.27 -30.30
CA LYS A 138 -25.37 39.90 -29.38
C LYS A 138 -25.27 38.44 -28.92
N ASN A 139 -24.98 37.54 -29.86
CA ASN A 139 -24.76 36.12 -29.55
C ASN A 139 -23.50 35.93 -28.71
N ARG A 140 -22.40 36.61 -29.07
CA ARG A 140 -21.13 36.56 -28.34
C ARG A 140 -21.29 37.06 -26.90
N LYS A 141 -22.02 38.14 -26.67
CA LYS A 141 -22.34 38.65 -25.33
C LYS A 141 -23.03 37.57 -24.48
N LYS A 142 -24.08 36.94 -24.99
CA LYS A 142 -24.81 35.88 -24.28
C LYS A 142 -23.99 34.60 -24.03
N ILE A 143 -23.08 34.25 -24.95
CA ILE A 143 -22.14 33.13 -24.76
C ILE A 143 -21.11 33.47 -23.68
N ASN A 144 -20.61 34.71 -23.65
CA ASN A 144 -19.66 35.16 -22.63
C ASN A 144 -20.31 35.25 -21.24
N GLU A 145 -21.53 35.79 -21.14
CA GLU A 145 -22.32 35.78 -19.89
C GLU A 145 -22.51 34.36 -19.35
N TYR A 146 -22.78 33.37 -20.23
CA TYR A 146 -22.82 31.97 -19.82
C TYR A 146 -21.45 31.45 -19.35
N LYS A 147 -20.36 31.78 -20.04
CA LYS A 147 -19.01 31.32 -19.67
C LYS A 147 -18.57 31.89 -18.31
N GLU A 148 -18.89 33.14 -18.02
CA GLU A 148 -18.63 33.76 -16.72
C GLU A 148 -19.42 33.05 -15.61
N PHE A 149 -20.72 32.82 -15.83
CA PHE A 149 -21.56 32.05 -14.91
C PHE A 149 -21.10 30.60 -14.71
N GLU A 150 -20.74 29.91 -15.80
CA GLU A 150 -20.20 28.55 -15.76
C GLU A 150 -18.89 28.49 -14.98
N LYS A 151 -18.02 29.50 -15.13
CA LYS A 151 -16.78 29.61 -14.37
C LYS A 151 -17.05 29.83 -12.88
N GLU A 152 -17.87 30.83 -12.53
CA GLU A 152 -18.24 31.12 -11.14
C GLU A 152 -18.81 29.88 -10.44
N LYS A 153 -19.76 29.19 -11.08
CA LYS A 153 -20.34 27.95 -10.53
C LYS A 153 -19.37 26.78 -10.51
N SER A 154 -18.40 26.72 -11.42
CA SER A 154 -17.33 25.70 -11.39
C SER A 154 -16.33 25.95 -10.26
N ASP A 155 -16.06 27.21 -9.93
CA ASP A 155 -15.22 27.60 -8.80
C ASP A 155 -15.93 27.22 -7.48
N GLU A 156 -17.23 27.51 -7.33
CA GLU A 156 -18.06 27.05 -6.18
C GLU A 156 -18.07 25.52 -6.03
N ILE A 157 -18.26 24.78 -7.13
CA ILE A 157 -18.18 23.31 -7.12
C ILE A 157 -16.79 22.85 -6.64
N SER A 158 -15.73 23.53 -7.06
CA SER A 158 -14.36 23.17 -6.69
C SER A 158 -14.10 23.41 -5.20
N GLU A 159 -14.58 24.51 -4.64
CA GLU A 159 -14.52 24.79 -3.20
C GLU A 159 -15.27 23.74 -2.38
N ALA A 160 -16.50 23.40 -2.78
CA ALA A 160 -17.32 22.38 -2.12
C ALA A 160 -16.65 21.00 -2.16
N VAL A 161 -16.07 20.61 -3.31
CA VAL A 161 -15.29 19.37 -3.46
C VAL A 161 -14.05 19.37 -2.56
N ASN A 162 -13.33 20.47 -2.47
CA ASN A 162 -12.14 20.58 -1.63
C ASN A 162 -12.50 20.46 -0.15
N LEU A 163 -13.58 21.10 0.29
CA LEU A 163 -14.08 20.99 1.66
C LEU A 163 -14.48 19.55 2.01
N LYS A 164 -15.25 18.88 1.15
CA LYS A 164 -15.60 17.47 1.33
C LYS A 164 -14.37 16.57 1.42
N THR A 165 -13.40 16.79 0.54
CA THR A 165 -12.13 16.06 0.54
C THR A 165 -11.40 16.25 1.86
N PHE A 166 -11.27 17.50 2.32
CA PHE A 166 -10.63 17.83 3.60
C PHE A 166 -11.28 17.12 4.79
N LEU A 167 -12.61 17.12 4.89
CA LEU A 167 -13.33 16.47 5.98
C LEU A 167 -13.16 14.95 5.97
N MET A 168 -13.22 14.32 4.80
CA MET A 168 -12.95 12.88 4.65
C MET A 168 -11.52 12.54 5.06
N CYS A 169 -10.55 13.37 4.68
CA CYS A 169 -9.16 13.18 5.08
C CYS A 169 -9.04 13.27 6.61
N LYS A 170 -9.56 14.34 7.23
CA LYS A 170 -9.53 14.52 8.68
C LYS A 170 -10.10 13.30 9.42
N ALA A 171 -11.20 12.73 8.94
CA ALA A 171 -11.85 11.59 9.54
C ALA A 171 -11.07 10.28 9.40
N PHE A 172 -10.58 9.99 8.18
CA PHE A 172 -10.04 8.68 7.84
C PHE A 172 -8.50 8.60 7.85
N SER A 173 -7.78 9.73 7.88
CA SER A 173 -6.32 9.77 7.85
C SER A 173 -5.67 9.70 9.23
N LYS A 174 -6.45 9.58 10.32
CA LYS A 174 -5.93 9.40 11.69
C LYS A 174 -5.11 8.11 11.81
N TYR A 175 -5.61 7.03 11.22
CA TYR A 175 -4.98 5.71 11.23
C TYR A 175 -4.64 5.28 9.80
N ASN A 176 -3.48 4.65 9.60
CA ASN A 176 -3.21 3.91 8.37
C ASN A 176 -3.81 2.49 8.44
N ILE A 177 -4.00 1.84 7.29
CA ILE A 177 -4.65 0.52 7.21
C ILE A 177 -3.90 -0.54 8.03
N ASN A 178 -2.57 -0.52 8.04
CA ASN A 178 -1.75 -1.48 8.80
C ASN A 178 -1.91 -1.29 10.33
N GLN A 179 -2.06 -0.06 10.81
CA GLN A 179 -2.34 0.23 12.22
C GLN A 179 -3.69 -0.32 12.64
N ILE A 180 -4.73 -0.11 11.83
CA ILE A 180 -6.06 -0.68 12.09
C ILE A 180 -5.99 -2.21 12.11
N LYS A 181 -5.25 -2.82 11.16
CA LYS A 181 -4.98 -4.26 11.15
C LYS A 181 -4.35 -4.72 12.47
N ASN A 182 -3.30 -4.04 12.93
CA ASN A 182 -2.60 -4.40 14.17
C ASN A 182 -3.49 -4.25 15.42
N MET A 183 -4.32 -3.20 15.48
CA MET A 183 -5.28 -3.00 16.58
C MET A 183 -6.33 -4.11 16.62
N LEU A 184 -6.85 -4.51 15.46
CA LEU A 184 -7.81 -5.61 15.37
C LEU A 184 -7.17 -6.96 15.70
N LEU A 185 -5.94 -7.21 15.25
CA LEU A 185 -5.20 -8.43 15.59
C LEU A 185 -4.94 -8.55 17.11
N ASN A 186 -4.74 -7.43 17.79
CA ASN A 186 -4.54 -7.39 19.24
C ASN A 186 -5.77 -7.93 20.01
N GLU A 187 -7.01 -7.75 19.50
CA GLU A 187 -8.22 -8.34 20.11
C GLU A 187 -8.20 -9.88 20.10
N TYR A 188 -7.34 -10.49 19.29
CA TYR A 188 -7.13 -11.94 19.20
C TYR A 188 -5.82 -12.41 19.85
N SER A 189 -5.17 -11.59 20.69
CA SER A 189 -3.84 -11.87 21.28
C SER A 189 -2.73 -12.08 20.25
N ILE A 190 -2.79 -11.33 19.15
CA ILE A 190 -1.72 -11.27 18.13
C ILE A 190 -1.13 -9.86 18.21
N GLU A 191 0.00 -9.73 18.91
CA GLU A 191 0.58 -8.44 19.27
C GLU A 191 1.70 -8.06 18.31
N TYR A 192 1.75 -6.81 17.85
CA TYR A 192 2.85 -6.32 17.01
C TYR A 192 4.17 -6.25 17.79
N VAL A 193 5.24 -6.71 17.17
CA VAL A 193 6.60 -6.71 17.74
C VAL A 193 7.54 -5.93 16.83
N LYS A 194 8.28 -4.97 17.41
CA LYS A 194 9.23 -4.13 16.68
C LYS A 194 10.48 -4.88 16.23
N ASN A 195 10.97 -5.81 17.06
CA ASN A 195 12.26 -6.45 16.83
C ASN A 195 12.19 -7.59 15.80
N ILE A 196 12.53 -7.28 14.55
CA ILE A 196 12.69 -8.24 13.45
C ILE A 196 14.09 -8.85 13.51
N ASN A 197 14.17 -10.18 13.57
CA ASN A 197 15.43 -10.91 13.53
C ASN A 197 15.68 -11.41 12.10
N ARG A 198 16.78 -10.97 11.47
CA ARG A 198 17.14 -11.39 10.12
C ARG A 198 17.23 -12.89 9.95
N ASN A 199 17.80 -13.61 10.91
CA ASN A 199 18.05 -15.04 10.79
C ASN A 199 16.74 -15.84 10.66
N GLU A 200 15.67 -15.38 11.32
CA GLU A 200 14.35 -16.01 11.29
C GLU A 200 13.69 -15.93 9.91
N ILE A 201 14.09 -14.97 9.07
CA ILE A 201 13.51 -14.75 7.74
C ILE A 201 14.52 -14.89 6.59
N ALA A 202 15.78 -15.26 6.89
CA ALA A 202 16.86 -15.30 5.92
C ALA A 202 16.61 -16.28 4.77
N PHE A 203 15.86 -17.37 5.03
CA PHE A 203 15.54 -18.38 4.02
C PHE A 203 14.73 -17.82 2.84
N ILE A 204 13.99 -16.73 3.04
CA ILE A 204 13.20 -16.06 1.99
C ILE A 204 14.11 -15.54 0.87
N GLN A 205 15.33 -15.13 1.22
CA GLN A 205 16.32 -14.65 0.24
C GLN A 205 16.79 -15.75 -0.72
N ASN A 206 16.55 -17.03 -0.39
CA ASN A 206 16.90 -18.18 -1.22
C ASN A 206 15.74 -18.61 -2.14
N VAL A 207 14.58 -17.96 -2.07
CA VAL A 207 13.47 -18.23 -3.00
C VAL A 207 13.94 -17.88 -4.42
N PRO A 208 13.63 -18.72 -5.43
CA PRO A 208 13.99 -18.42 -6.81
C PRO A 208 13.51 -17.03 -7.21
N HIS A 209 14.36 -16.31 -7.96
CA HIS A 209 14.05 -14.98 -8.48
C HIS A 209 13.86 -13.88 -7.43
N PHE A 210 14.16 -14.10 -6.15
CA PHE A 210 14.11 -13.08 -5.10
C PHE A 210 14.94 -11.84 -5.49
N LEU A 211 14.35 -10.65 -5.32
CA LEU A 211 15.02 -9.36 -5.53
C LEU A 211 15.25 -8.62 -4.22
N ALA A 212 14.17 -8.33 -3.50
CA ALA A 212 14.20 -7.48 -2.31
C ALA A 212 13.02 -7.77 -1.40
N PHE A 213 13.19 -7.45 -0.13
CA PHE A 213 12.06 -7.32 0.79
C PHE A 213 11.38 -5.96 0.58
N ASN A 214 10.07 -5.91 0.72
CA ASN A 214 9.26 -4.71 0.57
C ASN A 214 8.55 -4.32 1.87
N SER A 215 8.07 -5.30 2.64
CA SER A 215 7.45 -5.05 3.93
C SER A 215 7.65 -6.27 4.83
N ILE A 216 7.94 -6.04 6.11
CA ILE A 216 8.14 -7.08 7.11
C ILE A 216 7.44 -6.62 8.38
N THR A 217 6.39 -7.33 8.77
CA THR A 217 5.70 -7.12 10.04
C THR A 217 5.86 -8.38 10.89
N LYS A 218 6.26 -8.21 12.15
CA LYS A 218 6.39 -9.30 13.11
C LYS A 218 5.30 -9.18 14.16
N TYR A 219 4.74 -10.32 14.53
CA TYR A 219 3.79 -10.44 15.63
C TYR A 219 4.24 -11.50 16.63
N GLU A 220 3.94 -11.27 17.89
CA GLU A 220 3.92 -12.29 18.93
C GLU A 220 2.53 -12.93 18.93
N VAL A 221 2.53 -14.27 18.86
CA VAL A 221 1.30 -15.06 18.93
C VAL A 221 1.57 -16.19 19.91
N ARG A 222 0.91 -16.13 21.08
CA ARG A 222 1.19 -17.03 22.20
C ARG A 222 2.67 -16.98 22.60
N ASN A 223 3.40 -18.07 22.39
CA ASN A 223 4.80 -18.22 22.78
C ASN A 223 5.73 -18.33 21.56
N ALA A 224 5.28 -17.84 20.39
CA ALA A 224 6.01 -17.88 19.13
C ALA A 224 5.85 -16.57 18.35
N PHE A 225 6.61 -16.45 17.27
CA PHE A 225 6.53 -15.30 16.37
C PHE A 225 5.88 -15.67 15.04
N LEU A 226 5.13 -14.73 14.48
CA LEU A 226 4.63 -14.76 13.12
C LEU A 226 5.23 -13.58 12.35
N TYR A 227 5.78 -13.84 11.18
CA TYR A 227 6.18 -12.82 10.22
C TYR A 227 5.19 -12.78 9.05
N ASP A 228 4.75 -11.58 8.72
CA ASP A 228 3.94 -11.22 7.55
C ASP A 228 4.84 -10.38 6.62
N VAL A 229 5.30 -11.00 5.53
CA VAL A 229 6.37 -10.45 4.69
C VAL A 229 5.90 -10.29 3.25
N LEU A 230 6.08 -9.08 2.71
CA LEU A 230 5.98 -8.78 1.29
C LEU A 230 7.40 -8.71 0.70
N TYR A 231 7.62 -9.41 -0.39
CA TYR A 231 8.88 -9.37 -1.14
C TYR A 231 8.63 -9.34 -2.65
N THR A 232 9.66 -8.99 -3.40
CA THR A 232 9.60 -8.89 -4.87
C THR A 232 10.43 -9.99 -5.52
N THR A 233 9.92 -10.50 -6.64
CA THR A 233 10.64 -11.45 -7.49
C THR A 233 10.77 -10.94 -8.92
N LYS A 234 11.80 -11.41 -9.66
CA LYS A 234 12.06 -11.04 -11.06
C LYS A 234 11.98 -12.21 -12.02
N TYR A 235 11.14 -12.09 -13.03
CA TYR A 235 11.13 -12.98 -14.18
C TYR A 235 11.19 -12.20 -15.49
N TYR A 236 11.57 -12.88 -16.56
CA TYR A 236 11.55 -12.35 -17.91
C TYR A 236 10.49 -13.09 -18.70
N HIS A 237 9.69 -12.34 -19.45
CA HIS A 237 8.82 -12.90 -20.47
C HIS A 237 9.22 -12.37 -21.83
N ASP A 238 9.25 -13.28 -22.80
CA ASP A 238 9.40 -12.93 -24.20
C ASP A 238 8.11 -12.30 -24.71
N VAL A 239 8.14 -10.98 -24.93
CA VAL A 239 7.02 -10.24 -25.51
C VAL A 239 7.19 -10.25 -27.02
N VAL A 240 6.21 -10.85 -27.71
CA VAL A 240 6.24 -10.93 -29.17
C VAL A 240 5.47 -9.76 -29.77
N THR A 241 6.17 -8.88 -30.49
CA THR A 241 5.56 -7.83 -31.32
C THR A 241 5.54 -8.26 -32.77
N SER A 242 4.67 -7.63 -33.58
CA SER A 242 4.57 -7.96 -35.00
C SER A 242 4.25 -6.74 -35.83
N ALA A 243 4.71 -6.76 -37.07
CA ALA A 243 4.34 -5.79 -38.10
C ALA A 243 4.05 -6.52 -39.41
N SER A 244 3.15 -5.95 -40.21
CA SER A 244 2.73 -6.54 -41.46
C SER A 244 2.85 -5.56 -42.61
N ILE A 245 3.21 -6.07 -43.78
CA ILE A 245 3.14 -5.35 -45.05
C ILE A 245 2.19 -6.09 -45.99
N THR A 246 1.47 -5.34 -46.82
CA THR A 246 0.64 -5.91 -47.89
C THR A 246 1.34 -5.72 -49.21
N ILE A 247 1.53 -6.81 -49.95
CA ILE A 247 2.10 -6.80 -51.28
C ILE A 247 1.00 -7.11 -52.28
N SER A 248 0.92 -6.28 -53.32
CA SER A 248 -0.03 -6.44 -54.41
C SER A 248 0.73 -6.74 -55.69
N THR A 249 0.40 -7.85 -56.34
CA THR A 249 0.94 -8.23 -57.64
C THR A 249 -0.17 -8.23 -58.67
N THR A 250 0.00 -7.45 -59.74
CA THR A 250 -0.94 -7.42 -60.87
C THR A 250 -0.43 -8.33 -61.99
N ASN A 251 -1.27 -9.27 -62.43
CA ASN A 251 -0.91 -10.17 -63.53
C ASN A 251 -1.09 -9.47 -64.90
N SER A 252 -0.62 -10.13 -65.97
CA SER A 252 -0.74 -9.65 -67.36
C SER A 252 -2.18 -9.41 -67.83
N ASN A 253 -3.16 -9.96 -67.13
CA ASN A 253 -4.59 -9.82 -67.43
C ASN A 253 -5.25 -8.67 -66.63
N GLY A 254 -4.45 -7.83 -65.95
CA GLY A 254 -4.93 -6.71 -65.15
C GLY A 254 -5.55 -7.09 -63.80
N THR A 255 -5.51 -8.35 -63.41
CA THR A 255 -6.03 -8.82 -62.12
C THR A 255 -4.97 -8.60 -61.03
N THR A 256 -5.32 -7.86 -59.97
CA THR A 256 -4.44 -7.63 -58.82
C THR A 256 -4.75 -8.61 -57.71
N THR A 257 -3.74 -9.34 -57.24
CA THR A 257 -3.82 -10.20 -56.06
C THR A 257 -2.96 -9.61 -54.96
N SER A 258 -3.54 -9.44 -53.77
CA SER A 258 -2.83 -8.92 -52.60
C SER A 258 -2.65 -10.02 -51.57
N TYR A 259 -1.46 -10.08 -50.95
CA TYR A 259 -1.20 -10.95 -49.80
C TYR A 259 -0.45 -10.18 -48.72
N THR A 260 -0.76 -10.50 -47.46
CA THR A 260 -0.17 -9.87 -46.28
C THR A 260 0.95 -10.75 -45.74
N ILE A 261 2.12 -10.16 -45.52
CA ILE A 261 3.24 -10.80 -44.82
C ILE A 261 3.35 -10.17 -43.45
N THR A 262 3.41 -10.99 -42.40
CA THR A 262 3.62 -10.54 -41.01
C THR A 262 4.98 -11.01 -40.50
N ALA A 263 5.84 -10.11 -40.08
CA ALA A 263 7.05 -10.42 -39.33
C ALA A 263 6.83 -10.24 -37.82
N THR A 264 7.61 -10.96 -37.02
CA THR A 264 7.52 -10.97 -35.56
C THR A 264 8.90 -10.75 -34.95
N HIS A 265 8.96 -9.99 -33.86
CA HIS A 265 10.13 -9.82 -33.01
C HIS A 265 9.79 -10.33 -31.61
N SER A 266 10.76 -10.90 -30.89
CA SER A 266 10.59 -11.41 -29.53
C SER A 266 11.61 -10.74 -28.62
N GLU A 267 11.17 -9.87 -27.71
CA GLU A 267 12.04 -9.15 -26.78
C GLU A 267 11.89 -9.68 -25.35
N PRO A 268 12.98 -10.11 -24.68
CA PRO A 268 12.94 -10.48 -23.27
C PRO A 268 12.64 -9.24 -22.42
N THR A 269 11.44 -9.21 -21.83
CA THR A 269 10.93 -8.08 -21.06
C THR A 269 10.95 -8.41 -19.57
N PRO A 270 11.49 -7.53 -18.69
CA PRO A 270 11.48 -7.75 -17.25
C PRO A 270 10.09 -7.52 -16.65
N TYR A 271 9.73 -8.39 -15.71
CA TYR A 271 8.54 -8.27 -14.87
C TYR A 271 8.92 -8.43 -13.40
N ILE A 272 8.22 -7.67 -12.55
CA ILE A 272 8.32 -7.77 -11.09
C ILE A 272 6.98 -8.20 -10.56
N ASP A 273 6.97 -9.29 -9.80
CA ASP A 273 5.82 -9.70 -9.01
C ASP A 273 6.07 -9.41 -7.52
N TYR A 274 4.98 -9.09 -6.83
CA TYR A 274 4.93 -8.94 -5.39
C TYR A 274 4.34 -10.21 -4.79
N GLU A 275 5.08 -10.84 -3.91
CA GLU A 275 4.72 -12.09 -3.27
C GLU A 275 4.62 -11.90 -1.77
N VAL A 276 3.66 -12.60 -1.15
CA VAL A 276 3.53 -12.62 0.31
C VAL A 276 3.89 -13.97 0.85
N ILE A 277 4.68 -13.94 1.92
CA ILE A 277 5.02 -15.10 2.71
C ILE A 277 4.68 -14.84 4.18
N TYR A 278 3.90 -15.75 4.74
CA TYR A 278 3.75 -15.88 6.18
C TYR A 278 4.76 -16.89 6.67
N THR A 279 5.50 -16.58 7.73
CA THR A 279 6.44 -17.54 8.31
C THR A 279 6.46 -17.51 9.82
N MET A 280 6.63 -18.68 10.42
CA MET A 280 6.74 -18.89 11.86
C MET A 280 8.03 -19.67 12.12
N PRO A 281 9.04 -19.07 12.79
CA PRO A 281 10.21 -19.81 13.22
C PRO A 281 9.80 -20.84 14.28
N THR A 282 10.42 -22.01 14.21
CA THR A 282 10.16 -23.16 15.09
C THR A 282 11.43 -23.98 15.29
N ASN A 283 11.64 -24.46 16.50
CA ASN A 283 12.67 -25.43 16.86
C ASN A 283 12.12 -26.88 16.85
N TYR A 284 10.87 -27.10 16.42
CA TYR A 284 10.31 -28.44 16.25
C TYR A 284 10.85 -29.10 14.97
N LEU A 285 11.53 -30.23 15.15
CA LEU A 285 12.16 -31.02 14.08
C LEU A 285 13.08 -30.17 13.18
N PRO A 286 14.18 -29.65 13.73
CA PRO A 286 15.17 -28.94 12.93
C PRO A 286 15.77 -29.90 11.89
N GLY A 287 15.98 -29.39 10.68
CA GLY A 287 16.43 -30.12 9.50
C GLY A 287 15.33 -30.85 8.72
N LEU A 288 14.06 -30.84 9.16
CA LEU A 288 12.94 -31.30 8.33
C LEU A 288 12.54 -30.19 7.34
N SER A 289 12.54 -30.52 6.05
CA SER A 289 11.97 -29.69 4.99
C SER A 289 10.87 -30.46 4.26
N PHE A 290 9.74 -29.79 4.01
CA PHE A 290 8.69 -30.30 3.15
C PHE A 290 8.01 -29.19 2.36
N ARG A 291 7.56 -29.51 1.14
CA ARG A 291 6.91 -28.57 0.23
C ARG A 291 5.63 -29.16 -0.35
N TYR A 292 4.52 -28.43 -0.19
CA TYR A 292 3.22 -28.80 -0.72
C TYR A 292 3.23 -28.80 -2.26
N ARG A 293 2.69 -29.85 -2.86
CA ARG A 293 2.62 -30.07 -4.32
C ARG A 293 1.21 -29.94 -4.90
N GLY A 294 0.19 -29.86 -4.06
CA GLY A 294 -1.20 -29.84 -4.51
C GLY A 294 -2.01 -31.03 -4.03
N THR A 295 -3.08 -31.30 -4.77
CA THR A 295 -3.97 -32.43 -4.56
C THR A 295 -3.70 -33.52 -5.58
N ILE A 296 -3.97 -34.78 -5.20
CA ILE A 296 -3.85 -35.94 -6.08
C ILE A 296 -5.16 -36.70 -6.15
N SER A 297 -5.42 -37.30 -7.32
CA SER A 297 -6.60 -38.14 -7.50
C SER A 297 -6.48 -39.45 -6.73
N LYS A 298 -7.63 -40.05 -6.36
CA LYS A 298 -7.69 -41.40 -5.78
C LYS A 298 -6.97 -42.46 -6.62
N LYS A 299 -6.99 -42.32 -7.96
CA LYS A 299 -6.30 -43.21 -8.88
C LYS A 299 -4.77 -43.10 -8.75
N GLU A 300 -4.27 -41.87 -8.63
CA GLU A 300 -2.84 -41.62 -8.44
C GLU A 300 -2.37 -42.13 -7.07
N LEU A 301 -3.16 -41.92 -6.02
CA LEU A 301 -2.88 -42.47 -4.69
C LEU A 301 -2.76 -44.01 -4.72
N ALA A 302 -3.73 -44.68 -5.34
CA ALA A 302 -3.71 -46.14 -5.48
C ALA A 302 -2.49 -46.64 -6.28
N LYS A 303 -2.07 -45.89 -7.31
CA LYS A 303 -0.86 -46.19 -8.08
C LYS A 303 0.40 -46.06 -7.23
N ARG A 304 0.54 -44.99 -6.44
CA ARG A 304 1.70 -44.79 -5.54
C ARG A 304 1.82 -45.90 -4.50
N ARG A 305 0.70 -46.32 -3.90
CA ARG A 305 0.65 -47.47 -2.96
C ARG A 305 1.13 -48.77 -3.59
N LYS A 306 0.67 -49.08 -4.80
CA LYS A 306 1.10 -50.29 -5.54
C LYS A 306 2.59 -50.28 -5.91
N GLN A 307 3.17 -49.10 -6.11
CA GLN A 307 4.57 -48.96 -6.51
C GLN A 307 5.54 -48.95 -5.31
N GLY A 308 5.04 -49.00 -4.07
CA GLY A 308 5.88 -48.91 -2.87
C GLY A 308 6.70 -47.63 -2.78
N LYS A 309 6.32 -46.58 -3.53
CA LYS A 309 7.14 -45.37 -3.73
C LYS A 309 7.08 -44.36 -2.59
N THR A 310 6.25 -44.58 -1.57
CA THR A 310 6.26 -43.83 -0.30
C THR A 310 5.29 -44.49 0.66
N PHE A 311 5.66 -44.60 1.95
CA PHE A 311 4.72 -44.97 3.00
C PHE A 311 3.70 -43.83 3.13
N VAL A 312 2.56 -43.99 2.48
CA VAL A 312 1.51 -42.96 2.41
C VAL A 312 0.99 -42.74 3.83
N CYS A 313 0.86 -41.47 4.22
CA CYS A 313 0.11 -41.03 5.39
C CYS A 313 -1.14 -41.90 5.63
N GLU A 314 -1.38 -42.27 6.88
CA GLU A 314 -2.44 -43.21 7.28
C GLU A 314 -3.85 -42.75 6.86
N ASN A 315 -4.09 -41.45 6.75
CA ASN A 315 -5.37 -40.89 6.31
C ASN A 315 -5.40 -40.65 4.79
N ASP A 316 -6.27 -41.37 4.08
CA ASP A 316 -6.46 -41.25 2.61
C ASP A 316 -6.87 -39.83 2.18
N ASP A 317 -7.77 -39.18 2.93
CA ASP A 317 -8.24 -37.84 2.61
C ASP A 317 -7.11 -36.82 2.79
N PHE A 318 -6.26 -36.99 3.81
CA PHE A 318 -5.06 -36.18 3.96
C PHE A 318 -4.11 -36.39 2.78
N ALA A 319 -3.80 -37.65 2.44
CA ALA A 319 -2.88 -37.97 1.35
C ALA A 319 -3.38 -37.49 -0.02
N MET A 320 -4.70 -37.42 -0.23
CA MET A 320 -5.29 -36.88 -1.45
C MET A 320 -5.26 -35.36 -1.52
N ASN A 321 -5.51 -34.67 -0.41
CA ASN A 321 -5.65 -33.21 -0.40
C ASN A 321 -4.35 -32.47 -0.06
N PHE A 322 -3.34 -33.18 0.47
CA PHE A 322 -2.06 -32.63 0.90
C PHE A 322 -0.88 -33.49 0.44
N ASP A 323 -0.53 -33.41 -0.85
CA ASP A 323 0.69 -34.04 -1.37
C ASP A 323 1.92 -33.18 -1.06
N TYR A 324 3.02 -33.82 -0.66
CA TYR A 324 4.27 -33.16 -0.26
C TYR A 324 5.49 -33.80 -0.90
N ASP A 325 6.49 -32.98 -1.22
CA ASP A 325 7.89 -33.41 -1.26
C ASP A 325 8.52 -33.19 0.11
N PHE A 326 9.44 -34.07 0.53
CA PHE A 326 10.13 -33.97 1.81
C PHE A 326 11.53 -34.59 1.76
N ASN A 327 12.42 -34.16 2.65
CA ASN A 327 13.81 -34.61 2.70
C ASN A 327 14.06 -35.80 3.67
N ASP A 328 13.21 -36.00 4.68
CA ASP A 328 13.36 -37.02 5.72
C ASP A 328 11.99 -37.63 6.05
N GLU A 329 11.81 -38.90 5.66
CA GLU A 329 10.55 -39.62 5.82
C GLU A 329 10.14 -39.80 7.28
N LEU A 330 11.09 -40.15 8.16
CA LEU A 330 10.78 -40.41 9.58
C LEU A 330 10.35 -39.14 10.28
N LYS A 331 11.07 -38.03 10.07
CA LYS A 331 10.69 -36.73 10.61
C LYS A 331 9.38 -36.22 9.99
N PHE A 332 9.13 -36.49 8.71
CA PHE A 332 7.87 -36.11 8.06
C PHE A 332 6.67 -36.82 8.71
N VAL A 333 6.75 -38.14 8.94
CA VAL A 333 5.70 -38.90 9.63
C VAL A 333 5.55 -38.42 11.09
N GLN A 334 6.65 -38.10 11.77
CA GLN A 334 6.62 -37.51 13.11
C GLN A 334 5.96 -36.12 13.13
N TYR A 335 6.09 -35.34 12.04
CA TYR A 335 5.42 -34.05 11.90
C TYR A 335 3.93 -34.21 11.60
N PHE A 336 3.53 -35.22 10.82
CA PHE A 336 2.14 -35.48 10.47
C PHE A 336 1.61 -36.77 11.14
N PRO A 337 1.47 -36.83 12.48
CA PRO A 337 0.76 -37.94 13.11
C PRO A 337 -0.71 -37.95 12.70
N LEU A 338 -1.40 -39.09 12.83
CA LEU A 338 -2.79 -39.26 12.42
C LEU A 338 -3.74 -38.15 12.94
N VAL A 339 -3.55 -37.70 14.18
CA VAL A 339 -4.33 -36.60 14.78
C VAL A 339 -4.13 -35.28 14.03
N SER A 340 -2.91 -34.97 13.61
CA SER A 340 -2.63 -33.77 12.81
C SER A 340 -3.15 -33.93 11.39
N GLN A 341 -3.03 -35.12 10.79
CA GLN A 341 -3.64 -35.39 9.47
C GLN A 341 -5.16 -35.15 9.50
N GLN A 342 -5.86 -35.62 10.54
CA GLN A 342 -7.30 -35.38 10.69
C GLN A 342 -7.63 -33.88 10.80
N LYS A 343 -6.87 -33.12 11.59
CA LYS A 343 -7.08 -31.67 11.72
C LYS A 343 -6.87 -30.92 10.40
N PHE A 344 -5.90 -31.34 9.58
CA PHE A 344 -5.69 -30.80 8.24
C PHE A 344 -6.88 -31.11 7.32
N VAL A 345 -7.43 -32.33 7.40
CA VAL A 345 -8.65 -32.70 6.66
C VAL A 345 -9.86 -31.88 7.13
N ASP A 346 -10.00 -31.67 8.44
CA ASP A 346 -11.07 -30.84 9.01
C ASP A 346 -10.95 -29.38 8.54
N PHE A 347 -9.73 -28.84 8.52
CA PHE A 347 -9.44 -27.53 7.91
C PHE A 347 -9.86 -27.51 6.45
N TYR A 348 -9.38 -28.44 5.62
CA TYR A 348 -9.70 -28.51 4.20
C TYR A 348 -11.21 -28.53 3.95
N ASN A 349 -11.93 -29.42 4.64
CA ASN A 349 -13.38 -29.56 4.51
C ASN A 349 -14.12 -28.27 4.88
N TYR A 350 -13.67 -27.55 5.91
CA TYR A 350 -14.25 -26.27 6.29
C TYR A 350 -14.13 -25.22 5.17
N PHE A 351 -12.97 -25.11 4.53
CA PHE A 351 -12.71 -24.09 3.50
C PHE A 351 -13.32 -24.45 2.14
N VAL A 352 -13.27 -25.72 1.74
CA VAL A 352 -13.88 -26.20 0.48
C VAL A 352 -15.38 -25.96 0.48
N ASN A 353 -16.07 -26.23 1.60
CA ASN A 353 -17.51 -25.95 1.74
C ASN A 353 -17.86 -24.47 1.61
N LYS A 354 -16.88 -23.57 1.77
CA LYS A 354 -17.02 -22.12 1.61
C LYS A 354 -16.48 -21.61 0.27
N GLY A 355 -16.07 -22.50 -0.64
CA GLY A 355 -15.50 -22.13 -1.94
C GLY A 355 -14.13 -21.46 -1.85
N ILE A 356 -13.40 -21.67 -0.74
CA ILE A 356 -12.09 -21.07 -0.51
C ILE A 356 -11.00 -22.07 -0.90
N ASN A 357 -10.04 -21.64 -1.71
CA ASN A 357 -8.92 -22.47 -2.16
C ASN A 357 -8.08 -23.00 -0.99
N ASN A 358 -7.47 -24.18 -1.19
CA ASN A 358 -6.61 -24.80 -0.20
C ASN A 358 -5.42 -23.88 0.14
N PHE A 359 -4.98 -23.92 1.39
CA PHE A 359 -3.90 -23.10 1.90
C PHE A 359 -2.62 -23.94 2.04
N PRO A 360 -1.54 -23.64 1.30
CA PRO A 360 -0.32 -24.44 1.39
C PRO A 360 0.39 -24.15 2.71
N ILE A 361 0.96 -25.18 3.33
CA ILE A 361 1.94 -25.01 4.42
C ILE A 361 3.19 -25.77 4.05
N ASN A 362 4.35 -25.16 4.25
CA ASN A 362 5.64 -25.72 3.94
C ASN A 362 6.54 -25.61 5.17
N LYS A 363 7.62 -26.37 5.18
CA LYS A 363 8.69 -26.24 6.17
C LYS A 363 10.02 -26.20 5.45
N GLU A 364 10.86 -25.26 5.84
CA GLU A 364 12.27 -25.22 5.46
C GLU A 364 13.10 -25.10 6.74
N ASP A 365 13.74 -26.21 7.12
CA ASP A 365 14.54 -26.31 8.34
C ASP A 365 13.81 -25.74 9.59
N HIS A 366 14.20 -24.59 10.13
CA HIS A 366 13.60 -23.99 11.33
C HIS A 366 12.38 -23.09 11.05
N ASN A 367 11.83 -23.09 9.82
CA ASN A 367 10.75 -22.18 9.46
C ASN A 367 9.56 -22.91 8.86
N LEU A 368 8.38 -22.72 9.45
CA LEU A 368 7.12 -23.00 8.78
C LEU A 368 6.74 -21.80 7.95
N TYR A 369 6.24 -22.02 6.73
CA TYR A 369 5.89 -20.91 5.85
C TYR A 369 4.81 -21.24 4.85
N SER A 370 4.16 -20.19 4.35
CA SER A 370 3.21 -20.26 3.24
C SER A 370 3.39 -19.07 2.32
N ASN A 371 3.61 -19.35 1.03
CA ASN A 371 3.63 -18.33 -0.01
C ASN A 371 2.24 -18.25 -0.60
N ILE A 372 1.66 -17.05 -0.61
CA ILE A 372 0.34 -16.84 -1.16
C ILE A 372 0.26 -15.57 -2.00
N TYR A 373 -0.63 -15.62 -2.98
CA TYR A 373 -1.09 -14.43 -3.66
C TYR A 373 -2.12 -13.69 -2.81
N ILE A 374 -2.02 -12.37 -2.81
CA ILE A 374 -3.00 -11.47 -2.19
C ILE A 374 -3.48 -10.42 -3.20
N ASN A 375 -4.78 -10.13 -3.16
CA ASN A 375 -5.44 -9.22 -4.09
C ASN A 375 -5.12 -7.74 -3.82
N SER A 376 -4.73 -7.39 -2.59
CA SER A 376 -4.50 -6.02 -2.17
C SER A 376 -3.21 -5.92 -1.35
N LEU A 377 -2.30 -5.05 -1.79
CA LEU A 377 -1.07 -4.73 -1.06
C LEU A 377 -1.26 -3.59 -0.05
N ALA A 378 -2.50 -3.12 0.14
CA ALA A 378 -2.80 -1.93 0.95
C ALA A 378 -2.39 -2.08 2.43
N THR A 379 -2.50 -3.29 2.99
CA THR A 379 -2.13 -3.59 4.38
C THR A 379 -0.62 -3.67 4.61
N TYR A 380 0.19 -3.69 3.55
CA TYR A 380 1.65 -3.72 3.62
C TYR A 380 2.28 -2.33 3.56
N LYS A 381 1.46 -1.32 3.23
CA LYS A 381 1.85 0.08 3.20
C LYS A 381 1.54 0.74 4.55
N THR A 382 2.52 1.38 5.16
CA THR A 382 2.35 2.09 6.45
C THR A 382 2.02 3.58 6.29
N SER A 383 1.89 4.11 5.08
CA SER A 383 1.54 5.52 4.88
C SER A 383 0.03 5.73 5.00
N SER A 384 -0.36 6.77 5.75
CA SER A 384 -1.74 7.31 5.73
C SER A 384 -2.16 7.79 4.33
N ASN A 385 -1.17 7.98 3.45
CA ASN A 385 -1.33 8.45 2.09
C ASN A 385 -2.24 7.56 1.25
N LEU A 386 -2.37 6.25 1.48
CA LEU A 386 -3.18 5.41 0.60
C LEU A 386 -4.70 5.66 0.74
N ILE A 387 -5.18 5.83 1.97
CA ILE A 387 -6.58 6.21 2.22
C ILE A 387 -6.84 7.59 1.63
N TYR A 388 -5.88 8.50 1.81
CA TYR A 388 -5.91 9.85 1.28
C TYR A 388 -5.88 9.91 -0.26
N GLU A 389 -4.97 9.18 -0.93
CA GLU A 389 -4.87 9.03 -2.39
C GLU A 389 -6.19 8.51 -2.94
N LYS A 390 -6.77 7.50 -2.29
CA LYS A 390 -8.09 6.99 -2.66
C LYS A 390 -9.16 8.07 -2.53
N ILE A 391 -9.06 8.92 -1.51
CA ILE A 391 -9.94 10.08 -1.29
C ILE A 391 -9.80 11.12 -2.41
N ILE A 392 -8.57 11.45 -2.81
CA ILE A 392 -8.33 12.41 -3.90
C ILE A 392 -8.75 11.85 -5.24
N GLU A 393 -8.37 10.61 -5.58
CA GLU A 393 -8.63 10.02 -6.90
C GLU A 393 -10.12 10.07 -7.27
N ASN A 394 -10.99 9.91 -6.28
CA ASN A 394 -12.44 9.82 -6.50
C ASN A 394 -13.20 11.11 -6.11
N LYS A 395 -12.48 12.25 -5.89
CA LYS A 395 -12.98 13.61 -5.53
C LYS A 395 -14.49 13.74 -5.30
N SER A 396 -15.25 13.88 -6.39
CA SER A 396 -16.67 14.24 -6.36
C SER A 396 -17.64 13.08 -6.08
N ASN A 397 -17.18 11.83 -6.10
CA ASN A 397 -18.04 10.65 -6.05
C ASN A 397 -17.85 9.81 -4.78
N ILE A 398 -16.96 10.22 -3.88
CA ILE A 398 -16.68 9.45 -2.67
C ILE A 398 -17.78 9.60 -1.64
N VAL A 399 -18.16 8.47 -1.07
CA VAL A 399 -18.98 8.39 0.14
C VAL A 399 -18.15 7.71 1.24
N ALA A 400 -18.31 8.13 2.50
CA ALA A 400 -17.56 7.57 3.62
C ALA A 400 -17.74 6.04 3.75
N SER A 401 -18.92 5.52 3.38
CA SER A 401 -19.20 4.08 3.34
C SER A 401 -18.28 3.33 2.38
N ASP A 402 -17.89 3.93 1.25
CA ASP A 402 -17.02 3.30 0.27
C ASP A 402 -15.58 3.20 0.79
N ILE A 403 -15.13 4.26 1.48
CA ILE A 403 -13.82 4.27 2.16
C ILE A 403 -13.80 3.21 3.27
N SER A 404 -14.82 3.21 4.14
CA SER A 404 -14.93 2.24 5.24
C SER A 404 -14.95 0.80 4.72
N LYS A 405 -15.74 0.52 3.68
CA LYS A 405 -15.78 -0.79 3.01
C LYS A 405 -14.43 -1.17 2.40
N TYR A 406 -13.74 -0.23 1.77
CA TYR A 406 -12.41 -0.46 1.22
C TYR A 406 -11.39 -0.85 2.30
N ILE A 407 -11.38 -0.12 3.42
CA ILE A 407 -10.51 -0.42 4.58
C ILE A 407 -10.87 -1.79 5.15
N LYS A 408 -12.15 -2.04 5.43
CA LYS A 408 -12.65 -3.30 5.99
C LYS A 408 -12.24 -4.51 5.16
N ASN A 409 -12.47 -4.45 3.85
CA ASN A 409 -12.14 -5.55 2.93
C ASN A 409 -10.63 -5.77 2.84
N SER A 410 -9.84 -4.70 2.75
CA SER A 410 -8.37 -4.80 2.68
C SER A 410 -7.80 -5.48 3.93
N ILE A 411 -8.30 -5.12 5.11
CA ILE A 411 -7.86 -5.71 6.38
C ILE A 411 -8.37 -7.14 6.50
N TYR A 412 -9.64 -7.42 6.17
CA TYR A 412 -10.20 -8.76 6.22
C TYR A 412 -9.39 -9.74 5.36
N ASP A 413 -9.08 -9.35 4.12
CA ASP A 413 -8.31 -10.19 3.20
C ASP A 413 -6.94 -10.55 3.78
N SER A 414 -6.24 -9.60 4.39
CA SER A 414 -4.93 -9.84 5.03
C SER A 414 -5.04 -10.68 6.31
N CYS A 415 -5.95 -10.32 7.22
CA CYS A 415 -6.16 -11.07 8.46
C CYS A 415 -6.62 -12.50 8.18
N GLN A 416 -7.54 -12.70 7.23
CA GLN A 416 -8.01 -14.03 6.85
C GLN A 416 -6.85 -14.97 6.53
N LYS A 417 -5.83 -14.48 5.81
CA LYS A 417 -4.64 -15.25 5.45
C LYS A 417 -3.74 -15.54 6.64
N ILE A 418 -3.55 -14.58 7.53
CA ILE A 418 -2.88 -14.79 8.83
C ILE A 418 -3.56 -15.91 9.62
N PHE A 419 -4.88 -15.84 9.78
CA PHE A 419 -5.64 -16.85 10.53
C PHE A 419 -5.65 -18.22 9.83
N GLN A 420 -5.68 -18.27 8.50
CA GLN A 420 -5.50 -19.53 7.74
C GLN A 420 -4.14 -20.16 8.01
N PHE A 421 -3.07 -19.37 7.92
CA PHE A 421 -1.71 -19.84 8.20
C PHE A 421 -1.56 -20.38 9.63
N LEU A 422 -1.95 -19.58 10.63
CA LEU A 422 -1.87 -19.97 12.04
C LEU A 422 -2.69 -21.23 12.33
N THR A 423 -3.87 -21.36 11.74
CA THR A 423 -4.73 -22.54 11.92
C THR A 423 -4.07 -23.81 11.37
N MET A 424 -3.42 -23.72 10.21
CA MET A 424 -2.66 -24.84 9.62
C MET A 424 -1.41 -25.17 10.44
N ALA A 425 -0.67 -24.16 10.89
CA ALA A 425 0.50 -24.35 11.76
C ALA A 425 0.11 -25.07 13.07
N TYR A 426 -0.94 -24.61 13.74
CA TYR A 426 -1.41 -25.16 15.01
C TYR A 426 -2.22 -26.47 14.90
N SER A 427 -2.48 -26.94 13.68
CA SER A 427 -2.98 -28.30 13.47
C SER A 427 -1.94 -29.35 13.85
N ASN A 428 -0.66 -28.96 13.92
CA ASN A 428 0.37 -29.69 14.66
C ASN A 428 0.39 -29.25 16.13
N LYS A 429 0.17 -30.21 17.05
CA LYS A 429 0.16 -29.93 18.50
C LYS A 429 1.48 -29.36 18.98
N SER A 430 2.61 -29.92 18.55
CA SER A 430 3.95 -29.51 18.99
C SER A 430 4.21 -28.04 18.65
N ILE A 431 3.85 -27.61 17.44
CA ILE A 431 3.93 -26.20 17.05
C ILE A 431 3.02 -25.33 17.92
N CYS A 432 1.79 -25.77 18.20
CA CYS A 432 0.82 -25.00 18.99
C CYS A 432 1.23 -24.75 20.45
N ILE A 433 2.04 -25.62 21.04
CA ILE A 433 2.46 -25.54 22.45
C ILE A 433 3.96 -25.22 22.61
N GLU A 434 4.64 -24.95 21.50
CA GLU A 434 6.04 -24.58 21.50
C GLU A 434 6.25 -23.25 22.23
N VAL A 435 7.34 -23.18 23.01
CA VAL A 435 7.88 -21.90 23.50
C VAL A 435 9.16 -21.59 22.76
N TYR A 436 9.08 -20.63 21.84
CA TYR A 436 10.20 -20.19 21.01
C TYR A 436 11.04 -19.14 21.75
N ASP A 437 12.34 -19.40 21.87
CA ASP A 437 13.29 -18.49 22.54
C ASP A 437 14.32 -17.89 21.56
N GLU A 438 14.85 -18.72 20.65
CA GLU A 438 15.80 -18.37 19.59
C GLU A 438 16.01 -19.57 18.63
N MET A 439 16.42 -19.32 17.38
CA MET A 439 16.78 -20.38 16.41
C MET A 439 17.96 -21.22 16.90
N GLY A 440 17.91 -22.54 16.66
CA GLY A 440 19.00 -23.46 16.99
C GLY A 440 19.07 -23.86 18.47
N ARG A 441 18.21 -23.30 19.33
CA ARG A 441 18.01 -23.79 20.70
C ARG A 441 17.10 -25.01 20.72
N LYS A 442 17.10 -25.74 21.85
CA LYS A 442 16.24 -26.93 22.01
C LYS A 442 14.77 -26.52 22.06
N TYR A 443 13.93 -27.36 21.47
CA TYR A 443 12.48 -27.31 21.58
C TYR A 443 12.02 -27.46 23.05
N SER A 444 11.11 -26.58 23.51
CA SER A 444 10.65 -26.51 24.91
C SER A 444 9.12 -26.37 24.99
N PHE A 445 8.55 -26.93 26.06
CA PHE A 445 7.12 -26.89 26.40
C PHE A 445 6.79 -26.00 27.60
N ASP A 446 7.80 -25.49 28.32
CA ASP A 446 7.58 -24.72 29.54
C ASP A 446 7.05 -23.34 29.19
N TYR A 447 5.77 -23.10 29.50
CA TYR A 447 5.14 -21.80 29.39
C TYR A 447 5.97 -20.78 30.18
N LYS A 448 6.62 -19.88 29.47
CA LYS A 448 7.30 -18.73 30.06
C LYS A 448 6.50 -17.51 29.65
N ASP A 449 6.06 -16.73 30.63
CA ASP A 449 5.68 -15.33 30.42
C ASP A 449 6.92 -14.59 29.92
N TYR A 450 7.07 -14.54 28.60
CA TYR A 450 8.29 -14.13 27.96
C TYR A 450 8.32 -12.59 27.86
N LYS A 451 8.55 -11.90 28.98
CA LYS A 451 8.89 -10.47 28.97
C LYS A 451 10.35 -10.27 28.57
N LYS A 452 10.75 -10.65 27.35
CA LYS A 452 11.97 -10.07 26.76
C LYS A 452 11.67 -8.61 26.45
N ASP A 453 12.68 -7.76 26.56
CA ASP A 453 12.59 -6.38 26.12
C ASP A 453 12.53 -6.36 24.57
N LEU A 454 11.33 -6.60 24.03
CA LEU A 454 11.04 -6.76 22.59
C LEU A 454 11.13 -5.44 21.81
N ASN A 455 11.46 -4.35 22.49
CA ASN A 455 11.46 -2.98 21.95
C ASN A 455 12.80 -2.53 21.35
N ASN A 456 13.84 -3.36 21.39
CA ASN A 456 15.12 -3.03 20.76
C ASN A 456 15.10 -3.34 19.26
N ILE A 457 15.37 -2.34 18.42
CA ILE A 457 15.49 -2.49 16.96
C ILE A 457 16.91 -2.98 16.65
N THR A 458 17.05 -4.25 16.28
CA THR A 458 18.39 -4.87 16.18
C THR A 458 18.98 -5.00 14.78
N ASP A 459 18.23 -4.78 13.69
CA ASP A 459 18.76 -5.07 12.34
C ASP A 459 18.67 -3.91 11.33
N ASN A 460 19.84 -3.61 10.76
CA ASN A 460 20.20 -2.41 9.99
C ASN A 460 19.30 -2.09 8.79
N TYR A 461 18.97 -3.08 7.96
CA TYR A 461 18.19 -2.84 6.74
C TYR A 461 16.71 -3.24 6.90
N LEU A 462 16.36 -4.05 7.89
CA LEU A 462 14.99 -4.55 8.07
C LEU A 462 14.03 -3.45 8.50
N ALA A 463 14.47 -2.55 9.38
CA ALA A 463 13.71 -1.35 9.73
C ALA A 463 13.50 -0.43 8.51
N LEU A 464 14.48 -0.39 7.61
CA LEU A 464 14.45 0.43 6.40
C LEU A 464 13.56 -0.14 5.28
N VAL A 465 13.42 -1.47 5.20
CA VAL A 465 12.56 -2.14 4.20
C VAL A 465 11.14 -1.58 4.24
N ASN A 466 10.57 -1.44 5.45
CA ASN A 466 9.25 -0.85 5.61
C ASN A 466 9.23 0.62 5.17
N LEU A 467 10.29 1.39 5.40
CA LEU A 467 10.30 2.81 5.03
C LEU A 467 10.31 3.06 3.52
N PHE A 468 11.21 2.40 2.77
CA PHE A 468 11.40 2.74 1.34
C PHE A 468 10.16 2.43 0.50
N SER A 469 9.52 1.29 0.76
CA SER A 469 8.30 0.88 0.06
C SER A 469 7.10 1.77 0.37
N ASN A 470 7.14 2.53 1.49
CA ASN A 470 5.96 3.20 2.03
C ASN A 470 5.93 4.70 1.76
N VAL A 471 7.09 5.34 1.53
CA VAL A 471 7.19 6.81 1.45
C VAL A 471 7.48 7.30 0.01
N ASN A 472 7.74 6.41 -0.96
CA ASN A 472 8.01 6.77 -2.37
C ASN A 472 9.07 7.88 -2.52
N VAL A 473 10.07 7.90 -1.64
CA VAL A 473 11.02 9.01 -1.54
C VAL A 473 12.08 8.98 -2.62
N PHE A 474 12.43 7.78 -3.10
CA PHE A 474 13.48 7.64 -4.09
C PHE A 474 12.92 7.57 -5.50
N SER A 475 13.56 8.31 -6.39
CA SER A 475 13.20 8.37 -7.80
C SER A 475 14.44 8.31 -8.68
N PHE A 476 14.31 7.75 -9.89
CA PHE A 476 15.38 7.81 -10.88
C PHE A 476 15.44 9.23 -11.45
N ARG A 477 16.65 9.78 -11.55
CA ARG A 477 16.79 11.20 -11.88
C ARG A 477 17.00 11.50 -13.36
N TYR A 478 17.28 10.50 -14.18
CA TYR A 478 17.44 10.73 -15.62
C TYR A 478 16.06 10.84 -16.28
N ASN A 479 15.48 12.04 -16.28
CA ASN A 479 14.18 12.34 -16.91
C ASN A 479 14.15 12.06 -18.43
N GLU A 480 15.30 11.81 -19.05
CA GLU A 480 15.43 11.46 -20.47
C GLU A 480 14.94 10.04 -20.80
N PHE A 481 14.74 9.18 -19.79
CA PHE A 481 14.25 7.83 -20.01
C PHE A 481 12.85 7.60 -19.44
N ALA A 482 12.11 6.70 -20.09
CA ALA A 482 10.85 6.21 -19.57
C ALA A 482 11.12 5.09 -18.54
N TYR A 483 10.59 5.27 -17.33
CA TYR A 483 10.63 4.28 -16.24
C TYR A 483 9.23 3.72 -16.04
N ASP A 484 8.90 2.69 -16.82
CA ASP A 484 7.59 2.04 -16.81
C ASP A 484 7.56 0.74 -16.01
N LYS A 485 8.71 0.34 -15.43
CA LYS A 485 8.84 -0.79 -14.52
C LYS A 485 9.12 -0.31 -13.09
N PRO A 486 8.57 -0.98 -12.06
CA PRO A 486 8.84 -0.60 -10.67
C PRO A 486 10.34 -0.68 -10.34
N ALA A 487 10.82 0.24 -9.50
CA ALA A 487 12.15 0.15 -8.92
C ALA A 487 12.16 -0.84 -7.75
N TYR A 488 13.32 -1.39 -7.45
CA TYR A 488 13.57 -2.21 -6.26
C TYR A 488 14.85 -1.76 -5.57
N PHE A 489 14.92 -2.01 -4.26
CA PHE A 489 15.98 -1.49 -3.40
C PHE A 489 16.82 -2.62 -2.84
N VAL A 490 18.13 -2.54 -3.06
CA VAL A 490 19.08 -3.51 -2.53
C VAL A 490 19.96 -2.80 -1.49
N PRO A 491 19.89 -3.18 -0.20
CA PRO A 491 20.81 -2.67 0.81
C PRO A 491 22.26 -3.02 0.41
N ALA A 492 23.16 -2.03 0.42
CA ALA A 492 24.55 -2.20 0.02
C ALA A 492 25.48 -2.32 1.24
N LYS A 493 25.86 -1.18 1.84
CA LYS A 493 26.75 -1.11 3.01
C LYS A 493 26.11 -0.26 4.08
N PHE A 494 26.43 -0.54 5.33
CA PHE A 494 26.03 0.32 6.43
C PHE A 494 27.19 0.61 7.36
N TYR A 495 27.05 1.69 8.12
CA TYR A 495 27.86 1.98 9.29
C TYR A 495 26.96 2.44 10.44
N LYS A 496 27.42 2.26 11.67
CA LYS A 496 26.65 2.52 12.89
C LYS A 496 27.45 3.43 13.81
N THR A 497 26.83 4.51 14.28
CA THR A 497 27.29 5.31 15.41
C THR A 497 26.56 4.88 16.69
N THR A 498 26.77 5.57 17.80
CA THR A 498 26.08 5.28 19.06
C THR A 498 24.55 5.36 18.90
N LYS A 499 24.06 6.39 18.20
CA LYS A 499 22.62 6.70 18.08
C LYS A 499 22.04 6.52 16.69
N PHE A 500 22.89 6.55 15.66
CA PHE A 500 22.47 6.52 14.26
C PHE A 500 23.03 5.32 13.53
N ILE A 501 22.31 4.94 12.49
CA ILE A 501 22.74 3.99 11.50
C ILE A 501 22.62 4.66 10.14
N ILE A 502 23.63 4.49 9.31
CA ILE A 502 23.64 5.04 7.97
C ILE A 502 23.80 3.89 6.99
N GLN A 503 22.85 3.78 6.06
CA GLN A 503 22.73 2.69 5.11
C GLN A 503 22.79 3.22 3.68
N ASP A 504 23.75 2.71 2.91
CA ASP A 504 23.80 2.84 1.46
C ASP A 504 22.81 1.87 0.81
N ILE A 505 22.09 2.34 -0.19
CA ILE A 505 21.00 1.64 -0.85
C ILE A 505 21.21 1.77 -2.35
N ASN A 506 21.16 0.65 -3.07
CA ASN A 506 21.16 0.68 -4.51
C ASN A 506 19.72 0.60 -5.00
N MET A 507 19.23 1.70 -5.57
CA MET A 507 17.96 1.69 -6.28
C MET A 507 18.21 1.16 -7.68
N ARG A 508 17.56 0.05 -8.01
CA ARG A 508 17.70 -0.65 -9.29
C ARG A 508 16.37 -0.71 -10.02
N GLY A 509 16.43 -0.77 -11.35
CA GLY A 509 15.25 -0.78 -12.17
C GLY A 509 15.61 -0.91 -13.64
N TRP A 510 14.68 -0.49 -14.49
CA TRP A 510 14.87 -0.48 -15.94
C TRP A 510 14.42 0.84 -16.52
N TYR A 511 15.10 1.25 -17.58
CA TYR A 511 14.58 2.26 -18.48
C TYR A 511 14.27 1.66 -19.84
N SER A 512 13.24 2.15 -20.50
CA SER A 512 12.78 1.64 -21.79
C SER A 512 13.13 2.54 -22.96
N ARG A 513 13.35 1.95 -24.14
CA ARG A 513 13.51 2.63 -25.43
C ARG A 513 12.69 1.93 -26.50
N ASN A 514 12.02 2.73 -27.33
CA ASN A 514 11.37 2.23 -28.54
C ASN A 514 12.43 1.98 -29.61
N GLU A 515 12.52 0.73 -30.06
CA GLU A 515 13.46 0.28 -31.09
C GLU A 515 12.69 -0.38 -32.24
N ILE A 516 13.40 -0.58 -33.36
CA ILE A 516 12.85 -1.21 -34.57
C ILE A 516 13.77 -2.35 -34.94
N ASP A 517 13.21 -3.54 -35.06
CA ASP A 517 13.90 -4.70 -35.61
C ASP A 517 13.58 -4.84 -37.10
N ALA A 518 14.61 -4.94 -37.93
CA ALA A 518 14.49 -5.06 -39.38
C ALA A 518 14.44 -6.56 -39.75
N VAL A 519 13.25 -7.15 -39.74
CA VAL A 519 13.06 -8.59 -39.94
C VAL A 519 12.87 -8.90 -41.43
N TYR A 520 13.74 -9.73 -41.99
CA TYR A 520 13.63 -10.18 -43.38
C TYR A 520 12.68 -11.37 -43.51
N LYS A 521 11.57 -11.20 -44.24
CA LYS A 521 10.57 -12.24 -44.47
C LYS A 521 10.07 -12.25 -45.92
N SER A 522 10.16 -13.42 -46.56
CA SER A 522 9.75 -13.69 -47.94
C SER A 522 10.23 -12.65 -48.97
N GLY A 523 11.47 -12.17 -48.84
CA GLY A 523 12.06 -11.21 -49.79
C GLY A 523 11.97 -9.74 -49.37
N TYR A 524 11.25 -9.43 -48.29
CA TYR A 524 10.99 -8.06 -47.86
C TYR A 524 11.55 -7.81 -46.45
N VAL A 525 12.03 -6.60 -46.21
CA VAL A 525 12.39 -6.12 -44.86
C VAL A 525 11.15 -5.50 -44.24
N ILE A 526 10.71 -6.06 -43.11
CA ILE A 526 9.58 -5.56 -42.33
C ILE A 526 10.12 -5.02 -41.01
N ASN A 527 9.93 -3.73 -40.80
CA ASN A 527 10.32 -3.04 -39.57
C ASN A 527 9.31 -3.33 -38.47
N VAL A 528 9.70 -4.16 -37.49
CA VAL A 528 8.86 -4.54 -36.35
C VAL A 528 9.23 -3.64 -35.16
N PRO A 529 8.33 -2.75 -34.71
CA PRO A 529 8.58 -1.94 -33.51
C PRO A 529 8.52 -2.81 -32.25
N TYR A 530 9.40 -2.53 -31.30
CA TYR A 530 9.43 -3.19 -30.00
C TYR A 530 9.97 -2.24 -28.92
N VAL A 531 9.81 -2.62 -27.65
CA VAL A 531 10.31 -1.84 -26.50
C VAL A 531 11.43 -2.64 -25.84
N ARG A 532 12.65 -2.12 -25.88
CA ARG A 532 13.79 -2.69 -25.19
C ARG A 532 13.95 -2.08 -23.81
N TYR A 533 14.31 -2.91 -22.83
CA TYR A 533 14.57 -2.50 -21.46
C TYR A 533 16.05 -2.65 -21.13
N TYR A 534 16.61 -1.63 -20.48
CA TYR A 534 18.00 -1.58 -20.05
C TYR A 534 18.07 -1.44 -18.54
N ASP A 535 18.92 -2.24 -17.89
CA ASP A 535 19.14 -2.16 -16.44
C ASP A 535 19.70 -0.78 -16.07
N ILE A 536 19.21 -0.23 -14.95
CA ILE A 536 19.73 1.00 -14.35
C ILE A 536 19.92 0.82 -12.84
N GLU A 537 20.97 1.44 -12.31
CA GLU A 537 21.31 1.46 -10.89
C GLU A 537 21.69 2.88 -10.47
N GLU A 538 21.08 3.37 -9.40
CA GLU A 538 21.38 4.68 -8.79
C GLU A 538 21.64 4.51 -7.28
N PRO A 539 22.78 4.99 -6.75
CA PRO A 539 23.07 4.94 -5.33
C PRO A 539 22.25 6.00 -4.57
N LYS A 540 21.61 5.56 -3.50
CA LYS A 540 20.86 6.35 -2.51
C LYS A 540 21.42 6.04 -1.12
N PHE A 541 21.05 6.81 -0.12
CA PHE A 541 21.35 6.42 1.26
C PHE A 541 20.33 6.97 2.25
N ALA A 542 20.30 6.36 3.44
CA ALA A 542 19.44 6.76 4.53
C ALA A 542 20.25 6.87 5.83
N ILE A 543 19.89 7.83 6.67
CA ILE A 543 20.36 7.95 8.06
C ILE A 543 19.14 7.70 8.92
N PHE A 544 19.19 6.74 9.84
CA PHE A 544 18.07 6.46 10.72
C PHE A 544 18.50 6.18 12.15
N SER A 545 17.58 6.40 13.08
CA SER A 545 17.78 6.19 14.51
C SER A 545 16.55 5.55 15.12
N SER A 546 16.78 4.50 15.91
CA SER A 546 15.77 3.92 16.81
C SER A 546 15.75 4.58 18.19
N HIS A 547 16.62 5.56 18.45
CA HIS A 547 16.67 6.30 19.72
C HIS A 547 15.72 7.50 19.73
N TYR A 548 15.41 8.02 18.55
CA TYR A 548 14.50 9.15 18.37
C TYR A 548 13.31 8.65 17.55
N TYR A 549 12.12 8.70 18.14
CA TYR A 549 10.86 8.23 17.55
C TYR A 549 9.70 8.97 18.21
N LEU A 550 8.48 8.80 17.68
CA LEU A 550 7.25 9.33 18.26
C LEU A 550 6.72 8.40 19.35
N GLN A 551 6.37 8.95 20.52
CA GLN A 551 5.88 8.11 21.63
C GLN A 551 4.56 7.42 21.30
N ASN A 552 3.67 8.10 20.57
CA ASN A 552 2.42 7.50 20.13
C ASN A 552 2.68 6.49 18.99
N PRO A 553 2.31 5.20 19.16
CA PRO A 553 2.43 4.15 18.14
C PRO A 553 1.85 4.49 16.77
N GLN A 554 0.90 5.41 16.76
CA GLN A 554 0.13 5.75 15.59
C GLN A 554 0.58 7.04 14.94
N ALA A 555 1.43 7.84 15.59
CA ALA A 555 1.86 9.13 15.07
C ALA A 555 2.86 8.96 13.90
N LEU A 556 2.76 9.86 12.91
CA LEU A 556 3.60 9.89 11.73
C LEU A 556 3.87 11.34 11.31
N ILE A 557 5.13 11.65 11.03
CA ILE A 557 5.58 12.90 10.42
C ILE A 557 6.44 12.54 9.20
N LEU A 558 6.10 13.07 8.03
CA LEU A 558 6.86 12.91 6.79
C LEU A 558 7.20 14.30 6.22
N SER A 559 8.38 14.51 5.65
CA SER A 559 8.71 15.77 4.92
C SER A 559 9.19 15.50 3.50
N GLY A 560 9.11 16.51 2.63
CA GLY A 560 9.69 16.44 1.29
C GLY A 560 9.02 15.41 0.36
N VAL A 561 7.74 15.08 0.58
CA VAL A 561 7.00 14.11 -0.24
C VAL A 561 6.28 14.84 -1.38
N ASN A 562 6.48 14.38 -2.63
CA ASN A 562 5.76 14.85 -3.81
C ASN A 562 4.34 14.28 -3.81
N ASN A 563 3.43 14.86 -3.04
CA ASN A 563 1.96 14.84 -3.21
C ASN A 563 1.35 15.49 -1.96
N TYR A 564 0.98 16.76 -2.08
CA TYR A 564 0.69 17.66 -0.96
C TYR A 564 -0.80 17.67 -0.61
N VAL A 565 -1.15 17.41 0.66
CA VAL A 565 -2.12 18.22 1.42
C VAL A 565 -1.65 18.28 2.88
N SER A 566 -1.38 19.50 3.33
CA SER A 566 -1.09 19.86 4.72
C SER A 566 -2.34 19.71 5.57
N THR A 567 -2.25 18.99 6.70
CA THR A 567 -3.19 19.18 7.80
C THR A 567 -2.85 20.54 8.41
N THR A 568 -3.74 21.53 8.29
CA THR A 568 -3.52 22.84 8.92
C THR A 568 -3.58 22.70 10.44
N ILE A 569 -2.59 23.26 11.13
CA ILE A 569 -2.57 23.35 12.59
C ILE A 569 -3.01 24.76 12.99
N ASP A 570 -3.76 24.88 14.09
CA ASP A 570 -4.08 26.16 14.74
C ASP A 570 -2.86 26.73 15.48
N ASP A 571 -1.80 26.98 14.71
CA ASP A 571 -0.52 27.57 15.15
C ASP A 571 0.22 28.13 13.93
N ASN A 572 0.26 29.45 13.79
CA ASN A 572 0.79 30.12 12.59
C ASN A 572 2.27 29.78 12.33
N GLU A 573 3.10 29.62 13.37
CA GLU A 573 4.52 29.28 13.21
C GLU A 573 4.67 27.85 12.66
N LEU A 574 3.96 26.89 13.27
CA LEU A 574 4.05 25.49 12.86
C LEU A 574 3.43 25.26 11.47
N ASP A 575 2.32 25.94 11.16
CA ASP A 575 1.67 25.86 9.86
C ASP A 575 2.57 26.41 8.74
N GLU A 576 3.33 27.48 8.99
CA GLU A 576 4.36 27.95 8.07
C GLU A 576 5.46 26.92 7.86
N ILE A 577 5.97 26.30 8.93
CA ILE A 577 7.01 25.24 8.83
C ILE A 577 6.50 24.06 7.99
N ILE A 578 5.27 23.62 8.24
CA ILE A 578 4.63 22.51 7.52
C ILE A 578 4.53 22.83 6.02
N LYS A 579 4.03 24.01 5.69
CA LYS A 579 3.92 24.50 4.30
C LYS A 579 5.29 24.62 3.63
N GLN A 580 6.25 25.26 4.29
CA GLN A 580 7.56 25.54 3.72
C GLN A 580 8.38 24.27 3.46
N ASN A 581 8.24 23.25 4.30
CA ASN A 581 9.05 22.03 4.25
C ASN A 581 8.26 20.81 3.75
N ASN A 582 7.06 21.03 3.20
CA ASN A 582 6.18 19.99 2.65
C ASN A 582 5.96 18.84 3.64
N VAL A 583 5.58 19.18 4.87
CA VAL A 583 5.40 18.20 5.94
C VAL A 583 3.99 17.63 5.88
N GLN A 584 3.88 16.30 5.98
CA GLN A 584 2.63 15.59 6.22
C GLN A 584 2.64 15.06 7.65
N ILE A 585 1.50 15.22 8.32
CA ILE A 585 1.30 14.78 9.70
C ILE A 585 -0.09 14.18 9.83
N ASN A 586 -0.20 13.12 10.64
CA ASN A 586 -1.51 12.60 11.01
C ASN A 586 -1.99 13.20 12.35
N GLN A 587 -3.28 13.02 12.64
CA GLN A 587 -3.90 13.59 13.84
C GLN A 587 -3.21 13.13 15.14
N ASN A 588 -2.79 11.86 15.21
CA ASN A 588 -2.09 11.33 16.39
C ASN A 588 -0.76 12.04 16.69
N ALA A 589 -0.08 12.61 15.69
CA ALA A 589 1.09 13.46 15.91
C ALA A 589 0.68 14.85 16.43
N ILE A 590 -0.44 15.41 15.93
CA ILE A 590 -0.99 16.70 16.37
C ILE A 590 -1.40 16.66 17.84
N ASP A 591 -2.00 15.57 18.30
CA ASP A 591 -2.48 15.40 19.67
C ASP A 591 -1.33 15.51 20.71
N ASN A 592 -0.09 15.21 20.31
CA ASN A 592 1.12 15.47 21.12
C ASN A 592 1.88 16.72 20.65
N LYS A 593 1.28 17.91 20.85
CA LYS A 593 1.81 19.19 20.36
C LYS A 593 3.27 19.45 20.74
N LYS A 594 3.71 19.03 21.94
CA LYS A 594 5.10 19.21 22.40
C LYS A 594 6.10 18.43 21.56
N GLU A 595 5.82 17.15 21.33
CA GLU A 595 6.67 16.26 20.53
C GLU A 595 6.66 16.68 19.06
N LEU A 596 5.48 17.01 18.52
CA LEU A 596 5.35 17.53 17.17
C LEU A 596 6.17 18.81 16.96
N THR A 597 6.08 19.76 17.89
CA THR A 597 6.84 21.03 17.82
C THR A 597 8.35 20.77 17.80
N LYS A 598 8.84 19.82 18.61
CA LYS A 598 10.27 19.43 18.60
C LYS A 598 10.70 18.98 17.19
N TYR A 599 9.95 18.06 16.58
CA TYR A 599 10.33 17.49 15.30
C TYR A 599 10.12 18.44 14.12
N LEU A 600 9.07 19.27 14.11
CA LEU A 600 8.87 20.29 13.08
C LEU A 600 10.00 21.31 13.07
N ARG A 601 10.42 21.80 14.25
CA ARG A 601 11.55 22.72 14.37
C ARG A 601 12.88 22.08 13.97
N LEU A 602 13.07 20.79 14.27
CA LEU A 602 14.24 20.04 13.80
C LEU A 602 14.28 19.99 12.26
N ILE A 603 13.17 19.63 11.61
CA ILE A 603 13.07 19.56 10.15
C ILE A 603 13.35 20.93 9.52
N ASP A 604 12.74 21.98 10.07
CA ASP A 604 12.94 23.34 9.58
C ASP A 604 14.40 23.80 9.72
N LYS A 605 15.01 23.57 10.88
CA LYS A 605 16.43 23.88 11.11
C LYS A 605 17.34 23.09 10.18
N PHE A 606 17.06 21.80 9.97
CA PHE A 606 17.83 20.95 9.08
C PHE A 606 17.84 21.52 7.65
N TYR A 607 16.70 21.90 7.10
CA TYR A 607 16.65 22.44 5.74
C TYR A 607 17.20 23.87 5.64
N LYS A 608 17.25 24.63 6.74
CA LYS A 608 17.98 25.92 6.80
C LYS A 608 19.50 25.73 6.79
N ASP A 609 20.01 24.73 7.51
CA ASP A 609 21.44 24.44 7.61
C ASP A 609 21.97 23.63 6.40
N PHE A 610 21.10 22.84 5.76
CA PHE A 610 21.39 22.04 4.57
C PHE A 610 20.40 22.33 3.41
N PRO A 611 20.37 23.55 2.87
CA PRO A 611 19.38 23.97 1.87
C PRO A 611 19.41 23.14 0.58
N LEU A 612 20.57 22.59 0.19
CA LEU A 612 20.68 21.72 -0.99
C LEU A 612 19.94 20.39 -0.83
N LEU A 613 19.66 19.96 0.41
CA LEU A 613 18.96 18.71 0.69
C LEU A 613 17.43 18.86 0.65
N LYS A 614 16.90 20.08 0.62
CA LYS A 614 15.45 20.35 0.71
C LYS A 614 14.62 19.65 -0.37
N ASN A 615 15.16 19.53 -1.58
CA ASN A 615 14.45 18.96 -2.73
C ASN A 615 14.94 17.56 -3.10
N CYS A 616 15.85 16.98 -2.31
CA CYS A 616 16.41 15.65 -2.56
C CYS A 616 16.54 14.82 -1.29
N SER A 617 15.78 15.17 -0.26
CA SER A 617 15.68 14.37 0.96
C SER A 617 14.33 14.50 1.63
N SER A 618 13.97 13.46 2.38
CA SER A 618 12.73 13.38 3.15
C SER A 618 12.99 12.92 4.56
N PHE A 619 12.29 13.49 5.53
CA PHE A 619 12.19 12.93 6.87
C PHE A 619 11.04 11.93 6.92
N CYS A 620 11.23 10.85 7.68
CA CYS A 620 10.17 9.97 8.14
C CYS A 620 10.36 9.71 9.62
N ILE A 621 9.40 10.13 10.44
CA ILE A 621 9.44 9.98 11.88
C ILE A 621 8.15 9.29 12.30
N ASN A 622 8.27 8.12 12.90
CA ASN A 622 7.16 7.31 13.38
C ASN A 622 7.50 6.71 14.75
N HIS A 623 6.70 5.78 15.23
CA HIS A 623 6.92 5.13 16.53
C HIS A 623 8.13 4.20 16.61
N ASP A 624 8.67 3.79 15.47
CA ASP A 624 9.80 2.88 15.41
C ASP A 624 11.10 3.65 15.26
N ILE A 625 11.11 4.72 14.45
CA ILE A 625 12.34 5.38 14.03
C ILE A 625 12.14 6.84 13.61
N LEU A 626 13.24 7.58 13.63
CA LEU A 626 13.50 8.76 12.83
C LEU A 626 14.41 8.36 11.68
N ALA A 627 14.07 8.75 10.45
CA ALA A 627 14.88 8.52 9.27
C ALA A 627 14.96 9.78 8.40
N ILE A 628 16.12 9.99 7.80
CA ILE A 628 16.38 10.94 6.72
C ILE A 628 16.79 10.13 5.51
N LEU A 629 15.99 10.24 4.47
CA LEU A 629 16.11 9.51 3.23
C LEU A 629 16.67 10.47 2.19
N ILE A 630 17.87 10.22 1.65
CA ILE A 630 18.56 11.17 0.77
C ILE A 630 18.64 10.57 -0.64
N ASP A 631 17.89 11.19 -1.55
CA ASP A 631 17.71 10.76 -2.93
C ASP A 631 18.91 11.15 -3.82
N ASP A 632 19.71 12.13 -3.38
CA ASP A 632 20.85 12.64 -4.14
C ASP A 632 22.23 12.47 -3.48
N TYR A 633 22.92 11.40 -3.86
CA TYR A 633 24.31 11.15 -3.47
C TYR A 633 25.33 12.17 -4.06
N LYS A 634 25.02 12.81 -5.19
CA LYS A 634 25.90 13.81 -5.84
C LYS A 634 25.90 15.16 -5.10
N VAL A 635 24.82 15.55 -4.41
CA VAL A 635 24.85 16.74 -3.52
C VAL A 635 25.96 16.58 -2.47
N ILE A 636 26.22 15.35 -2.05
CA ILE A 636 27.22 15.02 -1.02
C ILE A 636 28.63 14.93 -1.59
N LEU A 637 28.79 14.29 -2.74
CA LEU A 637 30.09 14.15 -3.39
C LEU A 637 30.60 15.46 -4.01
N GLY A 638 29.70 16.34 -4.46
CA GLY A 638 30.05 17.50 -5.28
C GLY A 638 30.27 18.82 -4.54
N ASN A 639 29.71 19.01 -3.33
CA ASN A 639 29.46 20.37 -2.82
C ASN A 639 30.12 20.79 -1.49
N SER A 640 30.89 19.93 -0.78
CA SER A 640 31.83 20.25 0.34
C SER A 640 31.79 19.20 1.47
N ARG A 641 32.76 19.25 2.41
CA ARG A 641 32.74 18.46 3.67
C ARG A 641 31.46 18.65 4.49
N GLN A 642 30.79 19.80 4.36
CA GLN A 642 29.59 20.15 5.13
C GLN A 642 28.41 19.20 4.85
N TYR A 643 28.28 18.70 3.62
CA TYR A 643 27.16 17.81 3.24
C TYR A 643 27.55 16.33 3.32
N SER A 644 28.72 16.00 3.89
CA SER A 644 29.14 14.62 4.09
C SER A 644 28.18 13.88 5.01
N LYS A 645 28.08 12.56 4.84
CA LYS A 645 27.24 11.73 5.71
C LYS A 645 27.62 11.89 7.19
N ASP A 646 28.91 12.02 7.46
CA ASP A 646 29.43 12.27 8.81
C ASP A 646 28.97 13.62 9.34
N ALA A 647 29.08 14.70 8.55
CA ALA A 647 28.65 16.03 8.96
C ALA A 647 27.15 16.11 9.25
N ILE A 648 26.33 15.46 8.42
CA ILE A 648 24.89 15.35 8.66
C ILE A 648 24.62 14.56 9.94
N THR A 649 25.32 13.45 10.16
CA THR A 649 25.14 12.62 11.36
C THR A 649 25.55 13.37 12.63
N TYR A 650 26.68 14.07 12.63
CA TYR A 650 27.11 14.91 13.76
C TYR A 650 26.12 16.04 14.04
N TRP A 651 25.62 16.70 12.99
CA TRP A 651 24.59 17.72 13.16
C TRP A 651 23.33 17.15 13.83
N LEU A 652 22.92 15.93 13.48
CA LEU A 652 21.78 15.29 14.12
C LEU A 652 22.05 14.98 15.59
N GLU A 653 23.25 14.48 15.92
CA GLU A 653 23.65 14.22 17.30
C GLU A 653 23.58 15.51 18.15
N ASP A 654 24.06 16.65 17.62
CA ASP A 654 24.07 17.94 18.34
C ASP A 654 22.69 18.60 18.51
N ASN A 655 21.71 18.26 17.68
CA ASN A 655 20.40 18.93 17.64
C ASN A 655 19.23 18.08 18.17
N LEU A 656 19.46 16.79 18.40
CA LEU A 656 18.45 15.87 18.94
C LEU A 656 18.63 15.57 20.43
N ASP A 657 19.83 15.82 20.96
CA ASP A 657 20.16 15.88 22.39
C ASP A 657 19.75 17.20 23.02
#